data_AF-A0A2D5BLQ3-F1
#
_entry.id   AF-A0A2D5BLQ3-F1
#
_cell.length_a   1.000
_cell.length_b   1.000
_cell.length_c   1.000
_cell.angle_alpha   90.00
_cell.angle_beta   90.00
_cell.angle_gamma   90.00
#
_symmetry.space_group_name_H-M   'P 1'
#
loop_
_entity.id
_entity.type
_entity.pdbx_description
1 polymer ?
#
loop_
_entity_poly.entity_id
_entity_poly.type
_entity_poly.pdbx_seq_one_letter_code
_entity_poly.pdbx_strand_id
1 'polypeptide(L)'
;MRQLAVLFLLVASVVSQDPVPAPAGSLALFDGQSTDAWVHRKDGSPCKWSVRDGTMEVTRGTSDILSKRHFSDFQLHLEFWLPKTPEGTGWQGRSNSGVYLQGRYEIQVLDSYGIDKLRPGDCGGIYSQKAADRNAARPPERWQSYDIHFTAPKFEGGKRTHKPRVTVFWNGVRIHDDVAINKPTTAHAGGDPSKPGPILLQNHGNPVRYRNVWIVEKAPAATSAATIAVPKLFADHMVLQRGREVPIWGTAGPGAKVRVTCGAATAEASSDAQGRFKVTLPKMPAGGPHDVVIESGGAQRVLKDVLIGEVWICSGQSNMRWRVNKSMNAKEEVAAASHPQIRLGFLKETRADAPQADAPITWAVCNPETIGTFSAVAYFFGRHLHKTLDGVPIGLLMTSWGGTPVEAWTSKAALQGDPVIDRWDWMKARNAQQWKKRLDGWTEKARVASSEGKPAPKKPGRPQLRNHHEPGALYNAMIAPLVPLSFRGAIWYQGESNASRAWQYRRLFPAMIRDWRTRFGHDFPFYWVQLANFKKIQKQPVPSDWAELREAQSMTLSLPNTGEACAIDIGAANDIHPRNKQEVGRRLALLACKQIHGKDVVAHGPLAQATKFGAGKARLTFTEAEGLRARDDGAVTGFAIAGADKKWHWAKARIDGATVTVWSDSVKDPVAVRYGWADNPVCNLVNGAGLPAPPFRTDNWPGVTTRKER
;
A
#
# COMPACT_ATOMS: atom_id res chain seq x y z
N MET A 1 -3.50 30.00 16.53
CA MET A 1 -3.02 28.61 16.69
C MET A 1 -3.58 27.91 17.94
N ARG A 2 -3.74 28.56 19.10
CA ARG A 2 -4.26 27.90 20.32
C ARG A 2 -5.75 27.49 20.28
N GLN A 3 -6.62 28.25 19.61
CA GLN A 3 -8.04 27.87 19.47
C GLN A 3 -8.32 26.73 18.46
N LEU A 4 -7.45 26.54 17.45
CA LEU A 4 -7.56 25.41 16.52
C LEU A 4 -7.11 24.08 17.16
N ALA A 5 -6.14 24.12 18.09
CA ALA A 5 -5.72 22.95 18.85
C ALA A 5 -6.83 22.45 19.80
N VAL A 6 -7.57 23.38 20.42
CA VAL A 6 -8.73 23.05 21.27
C VAL A 6 -9.87 22.45 20.46
N LEU A 7 -10.10 22.90 19.22
CA LEU A 7 -11.12 22.34 18.33
C LEU A 7 -10.73 20.96 17.76
N PHE A 8 -9.43 20.71 17.50
CA PHE A 8 -8.92 19.40 17.09
C PHE A 8 -9.02 18.36 18.22
N LEU A 9 -8.78 18.78 19.47
CA LEU A 9 -9.02 17.96 20.68
C LEU A 9 -10.51 17.72 20.93
N LEU A 10 -11.40 18.67 20.63
CA LEU A 10 -12.86 18.46 20.73
C LEU A 10 -13.39 17.50 19.66
N VAL A 11 -12.92 17.57 18.42
CA VAL A 11 -13.40 16.66 17.35
C VAL A 11 -12.82 15.24 17.52
N ALA A 12 -11.56 15.10 17.96
CA ALA A 12 -10.99 13.80 18.29
C ALA A 12 -11.62 13.18 19.55
N SER A 13 -12.02 13.99 20.56
CA SER A 13 -12.69 13.48 21.76
C SER A 13 -14.17 13.15 21.55
N VAL A 14 -14.83 13.73 20.54
CA VAL A 14 -16.21 13.36 20.17
C VAL A 14 -16.25 12.08 19.31
N VAL A 15 -15.29 11.88 18.40
CA VAL A 15 -15.18 10.62 17.60
C VAL A 15 -14.62 9.45 18.43
N SER A 16 -13.91 9.72 19.51
CA SER A 16 -13.30 8.72 20.40
C SER A 16 -14.27 8.11 21.45
N GLN A 17 -15.55 8.49 21.47
CA GLN A 17 -16.53 7.98 22.44
C GLN A 17 -17.55 7.02 21.81
N ASP A 18 -17.52 6.81 20.49
CA ASP A 18 -18.30 5.75 19.87
C ASP A 18 -17.62 4.40 20.11
N PRO A 19 -18.37 3.34 20.47
CA PRO A 19 -17.81 2.03 20.71
C PRO A 19 -17.05 1.50 19.49
N VAL A 20 -15.93 0.82 19.70
CA VAL A 20 -15.19 0.16 18.61
C VAL A 20 -16.04 -1.00 18.06
N PRO A 21 -16.42 -1.02 16.77
CA PRO A 21 -17.23 -2.11 16.24
C PRO A 21 -16.51 -3.46 16.40
N ALA A 22 -17.23 -4.46 16.91
CA ALA A 22 -16.69 -5.81 17.05
C ALA A 22 -16.37 -6.42 15.67
N PRO A 23 -15.22 -7.09 15.50
CA PRO A 23 -14.87 -7.72 14.23
C PRO A 23 -15.81 -8.89 13.92
N ALA A 24 -16.00 -9.19 12.62
CA ALA A 24 -16.81 -10.34 12.21
C ALA A 24 -16.26 -11.65 12.83
N GLY A 25 -17.15 -12.44 13.42
CA GLY A 25 -16.79 -13.70 14.10
C GLY A 25 -16.40 -13.56 15.58
N SER A 26 -16.44 -12.36 16.16
CA SER A 26 -16.29 -12.20 17.61
C SER A 26 -17.53 -12.68 18.37
N LEU A 27 -17.31 -13.26 19.55
CA LEU A 27 -18.36 -13.51 20.52
C LEU A 27 -18.59 -12.25 21.37
N ALA A 28 -19.81 -11.71 21.36
CA ALA A 28 -20.20 -10.67 22.30
C ALA A 28 -20.37 -11.29 23.70
N LEU A 29 -19.64 -10.76 24.68
CA LEU A 29 -19.88 -11.02 26.11
C LEU A 29 -20.82 -9.97 26.71
N PHE A 30 -20.86 -8.76 26.16
CA PHE A 30 -21.85 -7.75 26.51
C PHE A 30 -22.02 -6.77 25.35
N ASP A 31 -23.21 -6.76 24.75
CA ASP A 31 -23.57 -5.95 23.56
C ASP A 31 -24.39 -4.70 23.91
N GLY A 32 -24.61 -4.45 25.20
CA GLY A 32 -25.41 -3.34 25.69
C GLY A 32 -26.82 -3.73 26.15
N GLN A 33 -27.28 -4.96 25.90
CA GLN A 33 -28.67 -5.35 26.18
C GLN A 33 -28.81 -6.22 27.43
N SER A 34 -27.95 -7.22 27.59
CA SER A 34 -28.11 -8.24 28.64
C SER A 34 -26.77 -8.71 29.20
N THR A 35 -26.78 -9.08 30.49
CA THR A 35 -25.66 -9.73 31.19
C THR A 35 -25.72 -11.25 31.11
N ASP A 36 -26.51 -11.84 30.20
CA ASP A 36 -26.70 -13.29 30.08
C ASP A 36 -25.43 -14.10 29.85
N ALA A 37 -24.37 -13.51 29.29
CA ALA A 37 -23.09 -14.17 29.16
C ALA A 37 -22.33 -14.32 30.49
N TRP A 38 -22.85 -13.75 31.58
CA TRP A 38 -22.20 -13.64 32.88
C TRP A 38 -23.00 -14.30 34.00
N VAL A 39 -22.29 -14.80 35.00
CA VAL A 39 -22.84 -15.37 36.23
C VAL A 39 -22.11 -14.81 37.45
N HIS A 40 -22.78 -14.84 38.58
CA HIS A 40 -22.23 -14.51 39.88
C HIS A 40 -21.08 -15.47 40.23
N ARG A 41 -19.92 -14.93 40.64
CA ARG A 41 -18.69 -15.70 40.85
C ARG A 41 -18.82 -16.84 41.85
N LYS A 42 -19.57 -16.66 42.94
CA LYS A 42 -19.57 -17.62 44.07
C LYS A 42 -20.54 -18.78 43.89
N ASP A 43 -21.71 -18.53 43.34
CA ASP A 43 -22.83 -19.48 43.33
C ASP A 43 -23.37 -19.76 41.91
N GLY A 44 -22.80 -19.12 40.88
CA GLY A 44 -23.23 -19.31 39.49
C GLY A 44 -24.62 -18.74 39.16
N SER A 45 -25.27 -18.05 40.11
CA SER A 45 -26.57 -17.41 39.86
C SER A 45 -26.46 -16.29 38.82
N PRO A 46 -27.57 -15.82 38.21
CA PRO A 46 -27.53 -14.75 37.21
C PRO A 46 -26.80 -13.49 37.72
N CYS A 47 -26.13 -12.80 36.79
CA CYS A 47 -25.44 -11.54 37.07
C CYS A 47 -26.39 -10.49 37.67
N LYS A 48 -26.03 -9.94 38.84
CA LYS A 48 -26.81 -8.91 39.56
C LYS A 48 -26.34 -7.47 39.30
N TRP A 49 -25.43 -7.28 38.34
CA TRP A 49 -25.02 -5.95 37.90
C TRP A 49 -26.13 -5.31 37.08
N SER A 50 -26.33 -4.00 37.24
CA SER A 50 -27.42 -3.29 36.59
C SER A 50 -27.09 -2.99 35.13
N VAL A 51 -28.06 -3.15 34.22
CA VAL A 51 -27.94 -2.73 32.83
C VAL A 51 -28.71 -1.43 32.63
N ARG A 52 -28.03 -0.39 32.14
CA ARG A 52 -28.65 0.89 31.78
C ARG A 52 -27.86 1.59 30.68
N ASP A 53 -28.57 2.25 29.77
CA ASP A 53 -28.01 3.06 28.69
C ASP A 53 -26.93 2.34 27.85
N GLY A 54 -27.13 1.05 27.57
CA GLY A 54 -26.17 0.24 26.80
C GLY A 54 -24.91 -0.17 27.59
N THR A 55 -24.94 -0.07 28.92
CA THR A 55 -23.81 -0.36 29.82
C THR A 55 -24.21 -1.35 30.91
N MET A 56 -23.27 -2.18 31.37
CA MET A 56 -23.41 -2.92 32.61
C MET A 56 -22.61 -2.22 33.71
N GLU A 57 -23.26 -1.87 34.81
CA GLU A 57 -22.64 -1.19 35.95
C GLU A 57 -22.52 -2.12 37.15
N VAL A 58 -21.34 -2.11 37.76
CA VAL A 58 -21.08 -2.78 39.04
C VAL A 58 -22.09 -2.32 40.10
N THR A 59 -22.94 -3.23 40.56
CA THR A 59 -23.91 -2.94 41.63
C THR A 59 -23.26 -3.15 43.00
N ARG A 60 -23.23 -2.11 43.83
CA ARG A 60 -22.70 -2.19 45.21
C ARG A 60 -23.45 -3.26 46.03
N GLY A 61 -22.71 -4.03 46.83
CA GLY A 61 -23.27 -5.12 47.65
C GLY A 61 -23.50 -6.43 46.89
N THR A 62 -23.15 -6.49 45.59
CA THR A 62 -23.13 -7.75 44.81
C THR A 62 -21.70 -8.33 44.74
N SER A 63 -21.49 -9.41 43.98
CA SER A 63 -20.17 -10.02 43.81
C SER A 63 -19.53 -9.70 42.45
N ASP A 64 -18.32 -10.21 42.25
CA ASP A 64 -17.68 -10.32 40.94
C ASP A 64 -18.53 -11.17 40.00
N ILE A 65 -18.28 -11.02 38.71
CA ILE A 65 -18.95 -11.82 37.68
C ILE A 65 -17.95 -12.58 36.83
N LEU A 66 -18.35 -13.78 36.40
CA LEU A 66 -17.60 -14.67 35.52
C LEU A 66 -18.34 -14.79 34.20
N SER A 67 -17.63 -14.81 33.08
CA SER A 67 -18.23 -15.28 31.84
C SER A 67 -18.62 -16.76 31.96
N LYS A 68 -19.80 -17.14 31.48
CA LYS A 68 -20.24 -18.55 31.43
C LYS A 68 -19.31 -19.41 30.58
N ARG A 69 -18.75 -18.83 29.51
CA ARG A 69 -17.78 -19.49 28.63
C ARG A 69 -16.36 -19.37 29.19
N HIS A 70 -15.56 -20.40 28.94
CA HIS A 70 -14.15 -20.46 29.29
C HIS A 70 -13.29 -20.35 28.03
N PHE A 71 -12.13 -19.68 28.15
CA PHE A 71 -11.29 -19.30 27.02
C PHE A 71 -9.83 -19.72 27.23
N SER A 72 -9.15 -20.08 26.13
CA SER A 72 -7.72 -20.40 26.10
C SER A 72 -6.93 -19.18 25.62
N ASP A 73 -6.47 -19.20 24.36
CA ASP A 73 -5.84 -18.06 23.71
C ASP A 73 -6.93 -17.17 23.10
N PHE A 74 -6.83 -15.86 23.28
CA PHE A 74 -7.86 -14.96 22.77
C PHE A 74 -7.36 -13.52 22.58
N GLN A 75 -8.13 -12.77 21.79
CA GLN A 75 -8.17 -11.32 21.85
C GLN A 75 -9.46 -10.90 22.55
N LEU A 76 -9.35 -10.13 23.62
CA LEU A 76 -10.46 -9.55 24.36
C LEU A 76 -10.48 -8.03 24.15
N HIS A 77 -11.65 -7.48 23.87
CA HIS A 77 -11.91 -6.05 23.90
C HIS A 77 -12.96 -5.75 24.97
N LEU A 78 -12.76 -4.65 25.68
CA LEU A 78 -13.77 -4.07 26.56
C LEU A 78 -13.56 -2.56 26.70
N GLU A 79 -14.66 -1.85 26.89
CA GLU A 79 -14.64 -0.44 27.27
C GLU A 79 -15.13 -0.30 28.71
N PHE A 80 -14.48 0.57 29.47
CA PHE A 80 -14.83 0.81 30.87
C PHE A 80 -14.92 2.30 31.18
N TRP A 81 -15.84 2.66 32.06
CA TRP A 81 -16.09 4.01 32.52
C TRP A 81 -15.91 4.05 34.03
N LEU A 82 -15.15 5.04 34.49
CA LEU A 82 -14.81 5.19 35.90
C LEU A 82 -15.56 6.38 36.48
N PRO A 83 -16.30 6.22 37.58
CA PRO A 83 -16.90 7.36 38.28
C PRO A 83 -15.80 8.27 38.82
N LYS A 84 -16.09 9.56 38.97
CA LYS A 84 -15.22 10.45 39.72
C LYS A 84 -15.23 10.04 41.19
N THR A 85 -14.04 9.80 41.75
CA THR A 85 -13.89 9.44 43.16
C THR A 85 -13.72 10.71 44.02
N PRO A 86 -14.28 10.80 45.25
CA PRO A 86 -14.05 11.91 46.16
C PRO A 86 -12.57 12.13 46.48
N GLU A 87 -12.18 13.39 46.69
CA GLU A 87 -10.83 13.73 47.17
C GLU A 87 -10.55 13.07 48.53
N GLY A 88 -9.30 12.71 48.78
CA GLY A 88 -8.89 11.99 49.99
C GLY A 88 -9.21 10.49 49.99
N THR A 89 -9.86 9.96 48.95
CA THR A 89 -10.06 8.50 48.82
C THR A 89 -8.71 7.80 48.66
N GLY A 90 -8.46 6.83 49.54
CA GLY A 90 -7.21 6.06 49.56
C GLY A 90 -6.89 5.42 48.21
N TRP A 91 -5.61 5.12 47.98
CA TRP A 91 -5.07 4.73 46.66
C TRP A 91 -5.92 3.69 45.90
N GLN A 92 -6.26 2.56 46.55
CA GLN A 92 -7.04 1.46 45.96
C GLN A 92 -8.57 1.67 46.03
N GLY A 93 -9.04 2.80 46.58
CA GLY A 93 -10.46 3.18 46.59
C GLY A 93 -10.90 3.95 45.34
N ARG A 94 -9.98 4.29 44.43
CA ARG A 94 -10.23 5.15 43.28
C ARG A 94 -10.83 4.40 42.10
N SER A 95 -12.14 4.20 42.12
CA SER A 95 -12.89 3.52 41.04
C SER A 95 -12.32 2.14 40.69
N ASN A 96 -11.94 1.39 41.71
CA ASN A 96 -11.29 0.09 41.58
C ASN A 96 -12.24 -0.97 41.04
N SER A 97 -11.73 -1.77 40.11
CA SER A 97 -12.28 -2.98 39.52
C SER A 97 -11.10 -3.74 38.85
N GLY A 98 -11.35 -4.75 38.03
CA GLY A 98 -10.27 -5.48 37.39
C GLY A 98 -10.77 -6.47 36.35
N VAL A 99 -9.93 -6.73 35.34
CA VAL A 99 -10.20 -7.70 34.28
C VAL A 99 -9.25 -8.87 34.44
N TYR A 100 -9.78 -10.02 34.83
CA TYR A 100 -9.00 -11.22 35.10
C TYR A 100 -9.05 -12.18 33.92
N LEU A 101 -7.91 -12.37 33.28
CA LEU A 101 -7.72 -13.28 32.16
C LEU A 101 -7.72 -14.72 32.68
N GLN A 102 -8.58 -15.58 32.12
CA GLN A 102 -8.88 -16.92 32.63
C GLN A 102 -9.30 -16.95 34.11
N GLY A 103 -9.81 -15.83 34.63
CA GLY A 103 -10.16 -15.66 36.03
C GLY A 103 -8.93 -15.59 36.95
N ARG A 104 -7.71 -15.50 36.39
CA ARG A 104 -6.44 -15.69 37.13
C ARG A 104 -5.49 -14.51 37.09
N TYR A 105 -5.47 -13.78 35.99
CA TYR A 105 -4.44 -12.78 35.74
C TYR A 105 -5.07 -11.41 35.54
N GLU A 106 -5.08 -10.60 36.59
CA GLU A 106 -5.69 -9.28 36.60
C GLU A 106 -4.87 -8.27 35.80
N ILE A 107 -5.54 -7.66 34.82
CA ILE A 107 -5.21 -6.36 34.27
C ILE A 107 -6.04 -5.34 35.04
N GLN A 108 -5.36 -4.48 35.80
CA GLN A 108 -5.97 -3.59 36.78
C GLN A 108 -6.88 -2.55 36.13
N VAL A 109 -8.03 -2.26 36.75
CA VAL A 109 -8.91 -1.15 36.40
C VAL A 109 -9.00 -0.20 37.59
N LEU A 110 -8.43 0.99 37.43
CA LEU A 110 -8.38 2.00 38.49
C LEU A 110 -8.41 3.39 37.86
N ASP A 111 -8.88 4.40 38.58
CA ASP A 111 -8.62 5.77 38.17
C ASP A 111 -7.14 6.09 38.37
N SER A 112 -6.42 6.34 37.28
CA SER A 112 -5.00 6.67 37.28
C SER A 112 -4.70 7.93 36.46
N TYR A 113 -5.73 8.74 36.20
CA TYR A 113 -5.55 10.01 35.50
C TYR A 113 -4.67 10.96 36.32
N GLY A 114 -3.69 11.58 35.65
CA GLY A 114 -2.76 12.53 36.29
C GLY A 114 -1.70 11.88 37.19
N ILE A 115 -1.55 10.55 37.20
CA ILE A 115 -0.43 9.89 37.90
C ILE A 115 0.80 9.86 37.00
N ASP A 116 1.91 10.46 37.44
CA ASP A 116 3.16 10.51 36.67
C ASP A 116 3.88 9.15 36.64
N LYS A 117 3.90 8.43 37.76
CA LYS A 117 4.60 7.14 37.89
C LYS A 117 3.66 6.05 38.38
N LEU A 118 3.26 5.17 37.45
CA LEU A 118 2.37 4.06 37.74
C LEU A 118 3.07 2.96 38.57
N ARG A 119 2.30 2.36 39.49
CA ARG A 119 2.66 1.14 40.21
C ARG A 119 1.96 -0.08 39.59
N PRO A 120 2.39 -1.31 39.93
CA PRO A 120 1.71 -2.52 39.47
C PRO A 120 0.22 -2.62 39.85
N GLY A 121 -0.23 -1.89 40.87
CA GLY A 121 -1.65 -1.83 41.28
C GLY A 121 -2.41 -0.61 40.74
N ASP A 122 -1.80 0.21 39.87
CA ASP A 122 -2.47 1.28 39.13
C ASP A 122 -3.02 0.75 37.79
N CYS A 123 -3.86 1.54 37.12
CA CYS A 123 -4.60 1.12 35.92
C CYS A 123 -3.68 0.59 34.82
N GLY A 124 -4.09 -0.52 34.21
CA GLY A 124 -3.33 -1.21 33.17
C GLY A 124 -2.21 -2.10 33.71
N GLY A 125 -1.90 -2.04 35.01
CA GLY A 125 -0.90 -2.91 35.62
C GLY A 125 -1.31 -4.39 35.58
N ILE A 126 -0.32 -5.26 35.41
CA ILE A 126 -0.46 -6.68 35.75
C ILE A 126 -0.33 -6.73 37.28
N TYR A 127 -1.47 -6.91 37.96
CA TYR A 127 -1.57 -6.57 39.38
C TYR A 127 -0.48 -7.24 40.22
N SER A 128 0.15 -6.46 41.11
CA SER A 128 1.29 -6.83 41.97
C SER A 128 2.59 -7.30 41.26
N GLN A 129 2.63 -7.30 39.92
CA GLN A 129 3.74 -7.85 39.15
C GLN A 129 4.44 -6.82 38.26
N LYS A 130 3.68 -6.04 37.47
CA LYS A 130 4.26 -5.06 36.54
C LYS A 130 3.33 -3.87 36.35
N ALA A 131 3.85 -2.67 36.53
CA ALA A 131 3.13 -1.44 36.15
C ALA A 131 2.99 -1.34 34.63
N ALA A 132 1.94 -0.67 34.13
CA ALA A 132 1.85 -0.31 32.73
C ALA A 132 3.06 0.54 32.31
N ASP A 133 3.61 0.27 31.12
CA ASP A 133 4.82 0.96 30.64
C ASP A 133 4.55 2.45 30.35
N ARG A 134 3.27 2.83 30.16
CA ARG A 134 2.83 4.21 29.91
C ARG A 134 1.48 4.45 30.57
N ASN A 135 1.26 5.66 31.08
CA ASN A 135 -0.05 6.10 31.50
C ASN A 135 -0.85 6.63 30.30
N ALA A 136 -1.91 5.91 29.94
CA ALA A 136 -2.83 6.29 28.86
C ALA A 136 -4.21 6.67 29.38
N ALA A 137 -4.33 6.99 30.67
CA ALA A 137 -5.59 7.38 31.30
C ALA A 137 -6.21 8.62 30.66
N ARG A 138 -7.52 8.54 30.42
CA ARG A 138 -8.40 9.71 30.32
C ARG A 138 -8.92 10.11 31.71
N PRO A 139 -9.39 11.36 31.89
CA PRO A 139 -10.06 11.77 33.12
C PRO A 139 -11.21 10.81 33.50
N PRO A 140 -11.59 10.71 34.79
CA PRO A 140 -12.84 10.09 35.19
C PRO A 140 -14.02 10.63 34.40
N GLU A 141 -15.08 9.84 34.38
CA GLU A 141 -16.31 10.13 33.63
C GLU A 141 -16.14 10.11 32.10
N ARG A 142 -15.03 9.56 31.61
CA ARG A 142 -14.78 9.26 30.19
C ARG A 142 -14.57 7.77 29.98
N TRP A 143 -15.04 7.26 28.84
CA TRP A 143 -14.78 5.88 28.44
C TRP A 143 -13.30 5.67 28.14
N GLN A 144 -12.78 4.59 28.70
CA GLN A 144 -11.47 4.00 28.45
C GLN A 144 -11.67 2.68 27.67
N SER A 145 -10.66 2.21 26.95
CA SER A 145 -10.70 0.90 26.30
C SER A 145 -9.48 0.05 26.63
N TYR A 146 -9.69 -1.25 26.70
CA TYR A 146 -8.64 -2.26 26.62
C TYR A 146 -8.81 -3.14 25.39
N ASP A 147 -7.72 -3.33 24.66
CA ASP A 147 -7.52 -4.44 23.73
C ASP A 147 -6.42 -5.34 24.29
N ILE A 148 -6.80 -6.55 24.68
CA ILE A 148 -5.94 -7.51 25.38
C ILE A 148 -5.73 -8.73 24.49
N HIS A 149 -4.47 -9.00 24.13
CA HIS A 149 -4.08 -10.24 23.48
C HIS A 149 -3.48 -11.16 24.53
N PHE A 150 -4.13 -12.26 24.80
CA PHE A 150 -3.74 -13.22 25.83
C PHE A 150 -3.36 -14.57 25.20
N THR A 151 -2.24 -15.11 25.67
CA THR A 151 -1.80 -16.48 25.38
C THR A 151 -1.80 -17.25 26.70
N ALA A 152 -2.56 -18.35 26.73
CA ALA A 152 -2.71 -19.21 27.88
C ALA A 152 -1.39 -19.92 28.21
N PRO A 153 -1.15 -20.27 29.50
CA PRO A 153 -0.01 -21.11 29.87
C PRO A 153 -0.12 -22.50 29.22
N LYS A 154 1.02 -23.10 28.87
CA LYS A 154 1.09 -24.48 28.36
C LYS A 154 1.61 -25.43 29.43
N PHE A 155 1.09 -26.66 29.42
CA PHE A 155 1.44 -27.73 30.34
C PHE A 155 1.74 -29.01 29.58
N GLU A 156 2.80 -29.72 29.98
CA GLU A 156 3.17 -31.04 29.47
C GLU A 156 3.50 -31.93 30.66
N GLY A 157 2.92 -33.14 30.71
CA GLY A 157 3.10 -34.05 31.84
C GLY A 157 2.72 -33.44 33.21
N GLY A 158 1.72 -32.54 33.24
CA GLY A 158 1.29 -31.83 34.45
C GLY A 158 2.21 -30.67 34.88
N LYS A 159 3.35 -30.46 34.21
CA LYS A 159 4.28 -29.36 34.50
C LYS A 159 4.07 -28.20 33.52
N ARG A 160 4.04 -26.97 34.03
CA ARG A 160 3.95 -25.76 33.19
C ARG A 160 5.23 -25.59 32.36
N THR A 161 5.12 -25.62 31.04
CA THR A 161 6.24 -25.40 30.11
C THR A 161 6.31 -23.96 29.62
N HIS A 162 5.17 -23.27 29.54
CA HIS A 162 5.12 -21.86 29.12
C HIS A 162 4.28 -21.03 30.09
N LYS A 163 4.78 -19.85 30.47
CA LYS A 163 4.02 -18.86 31.26
C LYS A 163 2.90 -18.26 30.40
N PRO A 164 1.78 -17.83 31.01
CA PRO A 164 0.82 -16.97 30.31
C PRO A 164 1.51 -15.70 29.86
N ARG A 165 1.10 -15.17 28.70
CA ARG A 165 1.65 -13.92 28.16
C ARG A 165 0.54 -12.98 27.74
N VAL A 166 0.79 -11.68 27.88
CA VAL A 166 -0.21 -10.65 27.57
C VAL A 166 0.41 -9.46 26.85
N THR A 167 -0.26 -9.01 25.79
CA THR A 167 -0.08 -7.68 25.20
C THR A 167 -1.34 -6.89 25.50
N VAL A 168 -1.20 -5.66 26.02
CA VAL A 168 -2.34 -4.81 26.37
C VAL A 168 -2.19 -3.46 25.71
N PHE A 169 -3.25 -3.01 25.05
CA PHE A 169 -3.41 -1.63 24.60
C PHE A 169 -4.46 -0.95 25.46
N TRP A 170 -4.12 0.22 26.01
CA TRP A 170 -5.02 1.08 26.75
C TRP A 170 -5.29 2.34 25.94
N ASN A 171 -6.55 2.56 25.54
CA ASN A 171 -6.94 3.66 24.66
C ASN A 171 -6.12 3.71 23.35
N GLY A 172 -5.78 2.54 22.80
CA GLY A 172 -4.94 2.40 21.60
C GLY A 172 -3.43 2.55 21.84
N VAL A 173 -3.00 2.89 23.06
CA VAL A 173 -1.58 2.96 23.44
C VAL A 173 -1.14 1.61 23.98
N ARG A 174 -0.10 1.00 23.39
CA ARG A 174 0.47 -0.25 23.90
C ARG A 174 1.16 -0.01 25.26
N ILE A 175 0.69 -0.69 26.30
CA ILE A 175 1.17 -0.55 27.68
C ILE A 175 1.83 -1.81 28.25
N HIS A 176 1.63 -2.96 27.60
CA HIS A 176 2.39 -4.19 27.78
C HIS A 176 2.62 -4.82 26.40
N ASP A 177 3.83 -5.30 26.14
CA ASP A 177 4.19 -5.97 24.89
C ASP A 177 4.69 -7.39 25.20
N ASP A 178 3.84 -8.38 24.91
CA ASP A 178 4.11 -9.80 25.13
C ASP A 178 4.73 -10.11 26.51
N VAL A 179 4.14 -9.61 27.59
CA VAL A 179 4.70 -9.73 28.95
C VAL A 179 4.31 -11.08 29.57
N ALA A 180 5.30 -11.83 30.08
CA ALA A 180 5.04 -13.04 30.85
C ALA A 180 4.44 -12.72 32.24
N ILE A 181 3.40 -13.46 32.61
CA ILE A 181 2.78 -13.37 33.94
C ILE A 181 3.34 -14.50 34.81
N ASN A 182 3.95 -14.16 35.94
CA ASN A 182 4.70 -15.13 36.74
C ASN A 182 3.79 -16.07 37.52
N LYS A 183 2.74 -15.51 38.12
CA LYS A 183 1.77 -16.19 38.99
C LYS A 183 0.36 -15.62 38.83
N PRO A 184 -0.70 -16.36 39.19
CA PRO A 184 -2.03 -15.78 39.36
C PRO A 184 -1.97 -14.55 40.28
N THR A 185 -2.77 -13.53 39.98
CA THR A 185 -2.90 -12.32 40.81
C THR A 185 -3.83 -12.60 41.99
N THR A 186 -3.72 -11.79 43.05
CA THR A 186 -4.58 -11.90 44.24
C THR A 186 -6.06 -11.85 43.85
N ALA A 187 -6.94 -12.47 44.66
CA ALA A 187 -8.38 -12.53 44.42
C ALA A 187 -8.82 -13.26 43.14
N HIS A 188 -7.94 -14.04 42.49
CA HIS A 188 -8.30 -14.89 41.35
C HIS A 188 -9.41 -15.92 41.65
N ALA A 189 -10.16 -16.31 40.63
CA ALA A 189 -11.24 -17.31 40.69
C ALA A 189 -10.78 -18.76 40.88
N GLY A 190 -9.48 -19.01 41.03
CA GLY A 190 -8.92 -20.36 41.14
C GLY A 190 -8.96 -21.16 39.83
N GLY A 191 -9.26 -22.46 39.95
CA GLY A 191 -9.34 -23.42 38.85
C GLY A 191 -7.99 -23.94 38.35
N ASP A 192 -8.04 -25.05 37.61
CA ASP A 192 -6.86 -25.71 37.02
C ASP A 192 -6.21 -24.81 35.95
N PRO A 193 -4.98 -24.30 36.15
CA PRO A 193 -4.32 -23.43 35.20
C PRO A 193 -4.00 -24.09 33.86
N SER A 194 -4.06 -25.42 33.76
CA SER A 194 -3.92 -26.16 32.50
C SER A 194 -5.18 -26.15 31.64
N LYS A 195 -6.31 -25.67 32.17
CA LYS A 195 -7.59 -25.60 31.48
C LYS A 195 -7.96 -24.16 31.11
N PRO A 196 -8.70 -23.98 29.99
CA PRO A 196 -9.39 -22.73 29.69
C PRO A 196 -10.17 -22.20 30.90
N GLY A 197 -10.19 -20.88 31.07
CA GLY A 197 -10.87 -20.23 32.21
C GLY A 197 -11.74 -19.05 31.77
N PRO A 198 -12.67 -18.59 32.62
CA PRO A 198 -13.58 -17.50 32.29
C PRO A 198 -12.86 -16.15 32.21
N ILE A 199 -13.53 -15.12 31.68
CA ILE A 199 -13.19 -13.73 32.01
C ILE A 199 -13.87 -13.41 33.34
N LEU A 200 -13.13 -12.83 34.29
CA LEU A 200 -13.71 -12.29 35.53
C LEU A 200 -13.65 -10.77 35.50
N LEU A 201 -14.77 -10.11 35.83
CA LEU A 201 -14.82 -8.68 36.13
C LEU A 201 -15.05 -8.47 37.62
N GLN A 202 -14.16 -7.73 38.25
CA GLN A 202 -14.13 -7.56 39.70
C GLN A 202 -15.13 -6.49 40.17
N ASN A 203 -15.86 -6.80 41.24
CA ASN A 203 -16.63 -5.85 42.03
C ASN A 203 -15.81 -5.44 43.25
N HIS A 204 -15.23 -4.24 43.22
CA HIS A 204 -14.55 -3.64 44.37
C HIS A 204 -15.41 -2.56 45.06
N GLY A 205 -16.74 -2.64 44.90
CA GLY A 205 -17.70 -1.73 45.53
C GLY A 205 -17.88 -0.36 44.85
N ASN A 206 -17.18 -0.11 43.74
CA ASN A 206 -17.28 1.13 42.96
C ASN A 206 -18.20 0.95 41.76
N PRO A 207 -19.03 1.95 41.38
CA PRO A 207 -19.94 1.86 40.24
C PRO A 207 -19.21 2.05 38.89
N VAL A 208 -18.22 1.19 38.62
CA VAL A 208 -17.55 1.10 37.33
C VAL A 208 -18.54 0.55 36.31
N ARG A 209 -18.56 1.11 35.10
CA ARG A 209 -19.40 0.62 34.01
C ARG A 209 -18.56 -0.02 32.93
N TYR A 210 -19.12 -1.02 32.27
CA TYR A 210 -18.54 -1.68 31.12
C TYR A 210 -19.50 -1.63 29.94
N ARG A 211 -18.96 -1.54 28.72
CA ARG A 211 -19.72 -1.71 27.49
C ARG A 211 -18.85 -2.37 26.42
N ASN A 212 -19.48 -2.80 25.33
CA ASN A 212 -18.77 -3.30 24.15
C ASN A 212 -17.75 -4.38 24.50
N VAL A 213 -18.18 -5.43 25.21
CA VAL A 213 -17.27 -6.50 25.64
C VAL A 213 -17.38 -7.64 24.64
N TRP A 214 -16.32 -7.91 23.90
CA TRP A 214 -16.29 -8.99 22.91
C TRP A 214 -14.94 -9.70 22.90
N ILE A 215 -14.97 -10.97 22.49
CA ILE A 215 -13.81 -11.85 22.49
C ILE A 215 -13.70 -12.59 21.16
N VAL A 216 -12.49 -12.70 20.64
CA VAL A 216 -12.13 -13.52 19.48
C VAL A 216 -11.24 -14.63 19.99
N GLU A 217 -11.74 -15.86 19.97
CA GLU A 217 -10.97 -17.04 20.34
C GLU A 217 -9.92 -17.32 19.28
N LYS A 218 -8.68 -17.54 19.70
CA LYS A 218 -7.67 -18.15 18.83
C LYS A 218 -7.88 -19.65 18.94
N ALA A 219 -8.35 -20.28 17.87
CA ALA A 219 -8.54 -21.71 17.83
C ALA A 219 -7.24 -22.42 18.27
N PRO A 220 -7.30 -23.45 19.13
CA PRO A 220 -6.13 -24.30 19.35
C PRO A 220 -5.66 -24.80 17.98
N ALA A 221 -4.34 -24.90 17.79
CA ALA A 221 -3.79 -25.52 16.59
C ALA A 221 -4.31 -26.97 16.54
N ALA A 222 -5.42 -27.18 15.85
CA ALA A 222 -5.83 -28.49 15.45
C ALA A 222 -4.68 -29.02 14.57
N THR A 223 -4.17 -30.19 14.92
CA THR A 223 -3.50 -31.07 13.95
C THR A 223 -4.54 -31.44 12.91
N SER A 224 -4.87 -30.50 12.02
CA SER A 224 -5.56 -30.83 10.79
C SER A 224 -4.57 -31.63 9.95
N ALA A 225 -5.10 -32.57 9.16
CA ALA A 225 -4.38 -33.05 7.98
C ALA A 225 -3.76 -31.83 7.28
N ALA A 226 -2.46 -31.89 7.01
CA ALA A 226 -1.65 -30.75 6.59
C ALA A 226 -2.22 -30.14 5.30
N THR A 227 -3.06 -29.12 5.40
CA THR A 227 -3.49 -28.36 4.22
C THR A 227 -2.36 -27.40 3.86
N ILE A 228 -1.63 -27.79 2.81
CA ILE A 228 -0.67 -26.91 2.15
C ILE A 228 -1.47 -25.83 1.42
N ALA A 229 -1.27 -24.57 1.80
CA ALA A 229 -1.83 -23.44 1.10
C ALA A 229 -0.72 -22.49 0.66
N VAL A 230 -0.81 -21.99 -0.57
CA VAL A 230 0.11 -21.00 -1.13
C VAL A 230 -0.70 -19.81 -1.65
N PRO A 231 -0.12 -18.60 -1.72
CA PRO A 231 -0.75 -17.45 -2.37
C PRO A 231 -1.23 -17.78 -3.79
N LYS A 232 -2.31 -17.14 -4.24
CA LYS A 232 -2.89 -17.34 -5.58
C LYS A 232 -1.98 -16.93 -6.73
N LEU A 233 -0.92 -16.19 -6.43
CA LEU A 233 0.21 -15.97 -7.35
C LEU A 233 0.81 -17.30 -7.83
N PHE A 234 0.86 -18.32 -6.97
CA PHE A 234 1.32 -19.66 -7.30
C PHE A 234 0.16 -20.50 -7.82
N ALA A 235 0.06 -20.58 -9.15
CA ALA A 235 -1.01 -21.31 -9.83
C ALA A 235 -0.47 -21.95 -11.11
N ASP A 236 -1.32 -22.73 -11.76
CA ASP A 236 -1.03 -23.32 -13.07
C ASP A 236 -0.71 -22.22 -14.11
N HIS A 237 0.07 -22.58 -15.14
CA HIS A 237 0.47 -21.68 -16.23
C HIS A 237 1.38 -20.50 -15.82
N MET A 238 1.85 -20.43 -14.57
CA MET A 238 2.71 -19.33 -14.13
C MET A 238 4.14 -19.42 -14.69
N VAL A 239 4.94 -18.38 -14.44
CA VAL A 239 6.38 -18.35 -14.72
C VAL A 239 7.16 -18.11 -13.44
N LEU A 240 8.18 -18.94 -13.20
CA LEU A 240 9.18 -18.72 -12.15
C LEU A 240 10.43 -18.04 -12.73
N GLN A 241 11.08 -17.19 -11.93
CA GLN A 241 12.23 -16.42 -12.38
C GLN A 241 13.48 -17.28 -12.58
N ARG A 242 14.04 -17.27 -13.79
CA ARG A 242 15.32 -17.91 -14.14
C ARG A 242 16.52 -17.16 -13.57
N GLY A 243 17.63 -17.88 -13.36
CA GLY A 243 18.93 -17.27 -13.01
C GLY A 243 19.00 -16.57 -11.64
N ARG A 244 17.96 -16.70 -10.82
CA ARG A 244 17.88 -16.22 -9.44
C ARG A 244 17.25 -17.31 -8.58
N GLU A 245 17.50 -17.27 -7.28
CA GLU A 245 16.80 -18.12 -6.33
C GLU A 245 15.31 -17.79 -6.34
N VAL A 246 14.46 -18.80 -6.13
CA VAL A 246 13.01 -18.68 -6.25
C VAL A 246 12.35 -19.07 -4.93
N PRO A 247 11.91 -18.10 -4.12
CA PRO A 247 11.18 -18.39 -2.91
C PRO A 247 9.73 -18.80 -3.24
N ILE A 248 9.32 -19.93 -2.67
CA ILE A 248 7.94 -20.42 -2.63
C ILE A 248 7.50 -20.38 -1.17
N TRP A 249 6.40 -19.68 -0.88
CA TRP A 249 5.92 -19.48 0.48
C TRP A 249 4.44 -19.79 0.62
N GLY A 250 4.01 -20.04 1.85
CA GLY A 250 2.65 -20.44 2.14
C GLY A 250 2.47 -20.85 3.59
N THR A 251 1.44 -21.65 3.84
CA THR A 251 1.18 -22.27 5.14
C THR A 251 1.08 -23.80 5.01
N ALA A 252 1.57 -24.50 6.02
CA ALA A 252 1.45 -25.93 6.25
C ALA A 252 1.19 -26.15 7.76
N GLY A 253 1.13 -27.41 8.21
CA GLY A 253 1.04 -27.71 9.65
C GLY A 253 2.22 -27.07 10.41
N PRO A 254 2.04 -26.51 11.63
CA PRO A 254 3.14 -25.91 12.40
C PRO A 254 4.32 -26.85 12.64
N GLY A 255 5.55 -26.39 12.39
CA GLY A 255 6.78 -27.19 12.49
C GLY A 255 6.94 -28.30 11.44
N ALA A 256 6.01 -28.43 10.49
CA ALA A 256 6.05 -29.45 9.45
C ALA A 256 7.17 -29.18 8.45
N LYS A 257 7.81 -30.27 7.98
CA LYS A 257 8.78 -30.22 6.89
C LYS A 257 8.04 -30.07 5.55
N VAL A 258 8.41 -29.05 4.79
CA VAL A 258 7.86 -28.74 3.46
C VAL A 258 8.96 -28.94 2.43
N ARG A 259 8.69 -29.77 1.42
CA ARG A 259 9.55 -29.98 0.24
C ARG A 259 8.89 -29.31 -0.96
N VAL A 260 9.70 -28.64 -1.78
CA VAL A 260 9.27 -28.13 -3.09
C VAL A 260 10.18 -28.69 -4.17
N THR A 261 9.60 -29.18 -5.26
CA THR A 261 10.30 -29.71 -6.43
C THR A 261 9.78 -29.05 -7.71
N CYS A 262 10.68 -28.65 -8.61
CA CYS A 262 10.36 -28.12 -9.93
C CYS A 262 11.41 -28.63 -10.94
N GLY A 263 11.01 -29.53 -11.84
CA GLY A 263 11.95 -30.23 -12.71
C GLY A 263 13.02 -30.98 -11.88
N ALA A 264 14.30 -30.72 -12.16
CA ALA A 264 15.42 -31.29 -11.40
C ALA A 264 15.74 -30.53 -10.10
N ALA A 265 15.16 -29.35 -9.87
CA ALA A 265 15.42 -28.55 -8.69
C ALA A 265 14.53 -29.01 -7.52
N THR A 266 15.13 -29.18 -6.34
CA THR A 266 14.40 -29.50 -5.10
C THR A 266 14.99 -28.71 -3.93
N ALA A 267 14.14 -28.29 -3.00
CA ALA A 267 14.54 -27.64 -1.76
C ALA A 267 13.56 -27.94 -0.64
N GLU A 268 13.98 -27.78 0.61
CA GLU A 268 13.15 -28.04 1.79
C GLU A 268 13.32 -26.94 2.85
N ALA A 269 12.27 -26.74 3.65
CA ALA A 269 12.29 -25.92 4.85
C ALA A 269 11.21 -26.40 5.82
N SER A 270 11.31 -26.05 7.09
CA SER A 270 10.22 -26.27 8.06
C SER A 270 9.32 -25.04 8.14
N SER A 271 8.03 -25.26 8.36
CA SER A 271 7.11 -24.18 8.72
C SER A 271 7.37 -23.68 10.15
N ASP A 272 7.04 -22.42 10.41
CA ASP A 272 7.16 -21.81 11.74
C ASP A 272 6.02 -22.25 12.69
N ALA A 273 6.03 -21.72 13.92
CA ALA A 273 5.01 -22.01 14.93
C ALA A 273 3.59 -21.55 14.53
N GLN A 274 3.46 -20.69 13.52
CA GLN A 274 2.20 -20.24 12.93
C GLN A 274 1.87 -21.01 11.64
N GLY A 275 2.67 -22.03 11.29
CA GLY A 275 2.50 -22.82 10.08
C GLY A 275 3.04 -22.17 8.81
N ARG A 276 3.66 -21.00 8.86
CA ARG A 276 4.17 -20.32 7.66
C ARG A 276 5.48 -20.94 7.22
N PHE A 277 5.64 -21.22 5.93
CA PHE A 277 6.89 -21.72 5.36
C PHE A 277 7.40 -20.81 4.25
N LYS A 278 8.72 -20.86 4.00
CA LYS A 278 9.36 -20.32 2.80
C LYS A 278 10.47 -21.27 2.37
N VAL A 279 10.25 -21.99 1.28
CA VAL A 279 11.23 -22.86 0.64
C VAL A 279 11.87 -22.09 -0.52
N THR A 280 13.20 -22.08 -0.62
CA THR A 280 13.90 -21.34 -1.67
C THR A 280 14.52 -22.32 -2.65
N LEU A 281 13.96 -22.41 -3.85
CA LEU A 281 14.54 -23.21 -4.93
C LEU A 281 15.82 -22.56 -5.45
N PRO A 282 16.83 -23.35 -5.86
CA PRO A 282 18.06 -22.84 -6.44
C PRO A 282 17.80 -22.11 -7.77
N LYS A 283 18.83 -21.45 -8.30
CA LYS A 283 18.78 -20.82 -9.62
C LYS A 283 18.53 -21.90 -10.69
N MET A 284 17.50 -21.70 -11.50
CA MET A 284 17.14 -22.63 -12.58
C MET A 284 17.37 -21.99 -13.97
N PRO A 285 17.73 -22.81 -14.99
CA PRO A 285 17.79 -22.35 -16.38
C PRO A 285 16.39 -22.09 -16.94
N ALA A 286 16.30 -21.33 -18.04
CA ALA A 286 15.03 -21.14 -18.74
C ALA A 286 14.52 -22.46 -19.32
N GLY A 287 13.20 -22.68 -19.34
CA GLY A 287 12.62 -23.88 -19.92
C GLY A 287 11.23 -24.21 -19.35
N GLY A 288 10.88 -25.50 -19.44
CA GLY A 288 9.57 -26.03 -19.08
C GLY A 288 8.70 -26.35 -20.31
N PRO A 289 7.44 -26.73 -20.09
CA PRO A 289 6.77 -26.73 -18.79
C PRO A 289 7.24 -27.80 -17.81
N HIS A 290 7.15 -27.47 -16.53
CA HIS A 290 7.35 -28.39 -15.40
C HIS A 290 6.13 -28.36 -14.49
N ASP A 291 5.95 -29.44 -13.73
CA ASP A 291 5.10 -29.40 -12.54
C ASP A 291 5.90 -28.87 -11.34
N VAL A 292 5.29 -28.00 -10.54
CA VAL A 292 5.81 -27.62 -9.22
C VAL A 292 5.05 -28.39 -8.17
N VAL A 293 5.75 -29.26 -7.46
CA VAL A 293 5.21 -30.15 -6.45
C VAL A 293 5.59 -29.62 -5.06
N ILE A 294 4.61 -29.35 -4.21
CA ILE A 294 4.78 -28.91 -2.83
C ILE A 294 4.22 -29.98 -1.91
N GLU A 295 5.06 -30.52 -1.03
CA GLU A 295 4.74 -31.68 -0.20
C GLU A 295 5.01 -31.40 1.28
N SER A 296 4.13 -31.88 2.15
CA SER A 296 4.28 -31.76 3.61
C SER A 296 3.36 -32.75 4.31
N GLY A 297 3.92 -33.60 5.18
CA GLY A 297 3.13 -34.49 6.05
C GLY A 297 2.15 -35.41 5.31
N GLY A 298 2.54 -35.91 4.12
CA GLY A 298 1.71 -36.77 3.26
C GLY A 298 0.70 -36.03 2.36
N ALA A 299 0.51 -34.71 2.54
CA ALA A 299 -0.27 -33.89 1.62
C ALA A 299 0.61 -33.37 0.48
N GLN A 300 -0.02 -33.14 -0.68
CA GLN A 300 0.63 -32.62 -1.88
C GLN A 300 -0.23 -31.54 -2.54
N ARG A 301 0.40 -30.46 -2.99
CA ARG A 301 -0.16 -29.46 -3.89
C ARG A 301 0.70 -29.43 -5.16
N VAL A 302 0.08 -29.67 -6.31
CA VAL A 302 0.75 -29.63 -7.62
C VAL A 302 0.26 -28.41 -8.40
N LEU A 303 1.21 -27.63 -8.93
CA LEU A 303 0.97 -26.56 -9.91
C LEU A 303 1.48 -27.04 -11.27
N LYS A 304 0.64 -26.98 -12.29
CA LYS A 304 0.91 -27.57 -13.62
C LYS A 304 1.29 -26.50 -14.64
N ASP A 305 1.97 -26.93 -15.70
CA ASP A 305 2.35 -26.06 -16.82
C ASP A 305 3.15 -24.81 -16.40
N VAL A 306 4.08 -24.98 -15.45
CA VAL A 306 4.91 -23.88 -14.94
C VAL A 306 6.17 -23.73 -15.81
N LEU A 307 6.40 -22.53 -16.33
CA LEU A 307 7.61 -22.21 -17.09
C LEU A 307 8.67 -21.58 -16.18
N ILE A 308 9.94 -21.68 -16.59
CA ILE A 308 11.06 -20.98 -15.96
C ILE A 308 11.58 -19.95 -16.96
N GLY A 309 11.53 -18.67 -16.60
CA GLY A 309 11.69 -17.56 -17.55
C GLY A 309 11.95 -16.21 -16.88
N GLU A 310 11.68 -15.11 -17.58
CA GLU A 310 11.77 -13.77 -16.99
C GLU A 310 10.41 -13.30 -16.49
N VAL A 311 10.32 -12.96 -15.20
CA VAL A 311 9.12 -12.42 -14.60
C VAL A 311 9.24 -10.91 -14.49
N TRP A 312 8.21 -10.17 -14.89
CA TRP A 312 8.20 -8.71 -14.89
C TRP A 312 6.94 -8.16 -14.22
N ILE A 313 7.12 -7.26 -13.26
CA ILE A 313 6.01 -6.51 -12.66
C ILE A 313 5.65 -5.35 -13.58
N CYS A 314 4.42 -5.34 -14.09
CA CYS A 314 3.92 -4.37 -15.05
C CYS A 314 2.86 -3.48 -14.38
N SER A 315 3.28 -2.29 -13.92
CA SER A 315 2.49 -1.49 -12.99
C SER A 315 2.26 -0.04 -13.43
N GLY A 316 1.37 0.67 -12.75
CA GLY A 316 1.03 2.06 -13.02
C GLY A 316 -0.48 2.26 -13.19
N GLN A 317 -0.85 3.22 -14.02
CA GLN A 317 -2.25 3.63 -14.17
C GLN A 317 -2.87 3.24 -15.52
N SER A 318 -3.79 4.05 -16.04
CA SER A 318 -4.65 3.72 -17.18
C SER A 318 -3.88 3.44 -18.46
N ASN A 319 -2.73 4.09 -18.67
CA ASN A 319 -1.86 3.82 -19.80
C ASN A 319 -1.13 2.45 -19.70
N MET A 320 -0.75 2.00 -18.50
CA MET A 320 -0.29 0.62 -18.29
C MET A 320 -1.45 -0.38 -18.46
N ARG A 321 -2.64 -0.06 -17.93
CA ARG A 321 -3.85 -0.90 -18.03
C ARG A 321 -4.38 -1.02 -19.47
N TRP A 322 -3.96 -0.14 -20.38
CA TRP A 322 -4.51 -0.04 -21.74
C TRP A 322 -4.46 -1.39 -22.45
N ARG A 323 -5.58 -1.79 -23.07
CA ARG A 323 -5.77 -3.14 -23.59
C ARG A 323 -5.27 -3.30 -25.04
N VAL A 324 -4.82 -4.50 -25.39
CA VAL A 324 -4.43 -4.83 -26.78
C VAL A 324 -5.58 -4.56 -27.75
N ASN A 325 -6.81 -4.96 -27.39
CA ASN A 325 -8.00 -4.75 -28.22
C ASN A 325 -8.46 -3.28 -28.38
N LYS A 326 -7.76 -2.34 -27.73
CA LYS A 326 -7.94 -0.88 -27.89
C LYS A 326 -6.75 -0.19 -28.56
N SER A 327 -5.69 -0.95 -28.88
CA SER A 327 -4.47 -0.42 -29.51
C SER A 327 -4.62 -0.33 -31.03
N MET A 328 -3.65 0.27 -31.71
CA MET A 328 -3.60 0.24 -33.19
C MET A 328 -3.42 -1.21 -33.67
N ASN A 329 -3.95 -1.54 -34.85
CA ASN A 329 -3.87 -2.87 -35.48
C ASN A 329 -4.33 -4.01 -34.55
N ALA A 330 -5.31 -3.73 -33.69
CA ALA A 330 -5.75 -4.65 -32.65
C ALA A 330 -6.28 -5.98 -33.19
N LYS A 331 -6.97 -5.98 -34.34
CA LYS A 331 -7.56 -7.19 -34.91
C LYS A 331 -6.46 -8.15 -35.37
N GLU A 332 -5.51 -7.63 -36.13
CA GLU A 332 -4.37 -8.36 -36.67
C GLU A 332 -3.49 -8.87 -35.53
N GLU A 333 -3.25 -8.01 -34.54
CA GLU A 333 -2.42 -8.35 -33.39
C GLU A 333 -3.03 -9.44 -32.51
N VAL A 334 -4.34 -9.38 -32.24
CA VAL A 334 -5.04 -10.42 -31.47
C VAL A 334 -5.04 -11.73 -32.24
N ALA A 335 -5.33 -11.71 -33.54
CA ALA A 335 -5.36 -12.92 -34.36
C ALA A 335 -3.98 -13.61 -34.45
N ALA A 336 -2.89 -12.84 -34.47
CA ALA A 336 -1.53 -13.36 -34.58
C ALA A 336 -0.90 -13.80 -33.24
N ALA A 337 -1.53 -13.49 -32.10
CA ALA A 337 -0.95 -13.70 -30.78
C ALA A 337 -0.99 -15.16 -30.34
N SER A 338 -0.17 -16.03 -30.93
CA SER A 338 0.02 -17.42 -30.51
C SER A 338 1.40 -17.59 -29.87
N HIS A 339 1.49 -17.25 -28.58
CA HIS A 339 2.76 -17.17 -27.85
C HIS A 339 2.69 -17.95 -26.53
N PRO A 340 2.66 -19.30 -26.56
CA PRO A 340 2.45 -20.11 -25.35
C PRO A 340 3.56 -19.95 -24.30
N GLN A 341 4.74 -19.49 -24.69
CA GLN A 341 5.87 -19.19 -23.80
C GLN A 341 5.76 -17.80 -23.13
N ILE A 342 4.72 -17.01 -23.44
CA ILE A 342 4.37 -15.78 -22.74
C ILE A 342 3.15 -16.05 -21.86
N ARG A 343 3.25 -15.78 -20.57
CA ARG A 343 2.17 -15.98 -19.60
C ARG A 343 1.71 -14.66 -19.02
N LEU A 344 0.39 -14.52 -18.94
CA LEU A 344 -0.31 -13.30 -18.58
C LEU A 344 -0.85 -13.45 -17.16
N GLY A 345 -0.20 -12.82 -16.19
CA GLY A 345 -0.68 -12.78 -14.81
C GLY A 345 -1.47 -11.51 -14.56
N PHE A 346 -2.76 -11.64 -14.26
CA PHE A 346 -3.66 -10.52 -14.02
C PHE A 346 -4.01 -10.42 -12.54
N LEU A 347 -3.65 -9.31 -11.90
CA LEU A 347 -4.11 -8.99 -10.55
C LEU A 347 -5.38 -8.12 -10.60
N LYS A 348 -6.46 -8.59 -9.99
CA LYS A 348 -7.70 -7.81 -9.90
C LYS A 348 -7.49 -6.54 -9.08
N GLU A 349 -7.86 -5.39 -9.67
CA GLU A 349 -7.86 -4.07 -9.03
C GLU A 349 -8.49 -4.11 -7.63
N THR A 350 -7.65 -4.01 -6.61
CA THR A 350 -8.02 -4.13 -5.19
C THR A 350 -7.27 -3.10 -4.37
N ARG A 351 -7.90 -2.53 -3.34
CA ARG A 351 -7.27 -1.65 -2.35
C ARG A 351 -7.38 -2.29 -0.96
N ALA A 352 -6.42 -2.00 -0.09
CA ALA A 352 -6.47 -2.43 1.29
C ALA A 352 -5.85 -1.37 2.22
N ASP A 353 -6.40 -1.26 3.42
CA ASP A 353 -5.92 -0.29 4.41
C ASP A 353 -4.63 -0.76 5.10
N ALA A 354 -4.34 -2.07 5.06
CA ALA A 354 -3.11 -2.72 5.54
C ALA A 354 -2.58 -3.74 4.50
N PRO A 355 -1.26 -4.02 4.49
CA PRO A 355 -0.66 -5.02 3.61
C PRO A 355 -1.37 -6.37 3.65
N GLN A 356 -1.69 -6.91 2.47
CA GLN A 356 -2.32 -8.23 2.33
C GLN A 356 -1.24 -9.31 2.14
N ALA A 357 -1.53 -10.53 2.59
CA ALA A 357 -0.64 -11.68 2.44
C ALA A 357 -0.84 -12.46 1.12
N ASP A 358 -1.98 -12.22 0.45
CA ASP A 358 -2.33 -12.86 -0.82
C ASP A 358 -2.89 -11.82 -1.80
N ALA A 359 -2.66 -12.07 -3.09
CA ALA A 359 -3.20 -11.31 -4.19
C ALA A 359 -3.90 -12.26 -5.16
N PRO A 360 -5.19 -12.01 -5.51
CA PRO A 360 -5.94 -12.88 -6.42
C PRO A 360 -5.47 -12.69 -7.86
N ILE A 361 -4.31 -13.28 -8.18
CA ILE A 361 -3.75 -13.33 -9.52
C ILE A 361 -4.38 -14.49 -10.28
N THR A 362 -4.68 -14.26 -11.55
CA THR A 362 -5.06 -15.30 -12.50
C THR A 362 -4.06 -15.34 -13.63
N TRP A 363 -3.50 -16.52 -13.89
CA TRP A 363 -2.58 -16.75 -15.00
C TRP A 363 -3.31 -17.28 -16.22
N ALA A 364 -2.85 -16.85 -17.40
CA ALA A 364 -3.34 -17.32 -18.68
C ALA A 364 -2.19 -17.47 -19.68
N VAL A 365 -2.34 -18.43 -20.60
CA VAL A 365 -1.47 -18.59 -21.76
C VAL A 365 -1.73 -17.46 -22.75
N CYS A 366 -0.69 -16.81 -23.29
CA CYS A 366 -0.89 -15.80 -24.33
C CYS A 366 -1.35 -16.45 -25.64
N ASN A 367 -2.62 -16.26 -25.96
CA ASN A 367 -3.32 -16.73 -27.16
C ASN A 367 -4.32 -15.65 -27.66
N PRO A 368 -4.95 -15.81 -28.83
CA PRO A 368 -5.94 -14.85 -29.33
C PRO A 368 -7.12 -14.61 -28.38
N GLU A 369 -7.52 -15.59 -27.58
CA GLU A 369 -8.65 -15.51 -26.66
C GLU A 369 -8.35 -14.64 -25.43
N THR A 370 -7.11 -14.65 -24.95
CA THR A 370 -6.71 -14.02 -23.70
C THR A 370 -6.08 -12.65 -23.90
N ILE A 371 -5.33 -12.47 -24.99
CA ILE A 371 -4.46 -11.30 -25.15
C ILE A 371 -5.24 -9.98 -25.28
N GLY A 372 -6.43 -10.04 -25.89
CA GLY A 372 -7.20 -8.85 -26.23
C GLY A 372 -7.51 -7.96 -25.02
N THR A 373 -7.71 -8.55 -23.84
CA THR A 373 -8.05 -7.82 -22.62
C THR A 373 -6.85 -7.51 -21.70
N PHE A 374 -5.67 -8.00 -22.04
CA PHE A 374 -4.44 -7.78 -21.29
C PHE A 374 -3.75 -6.46 -21.65
N SER A 375 -2.81 -6.00 -20.81
CA SER A 375 -2.04 -4.78 -21.05
C SER A 375 -1.25 -4.87 -22.36
N ALA A 376 -1.49 -3.90 -23.25
CA ALA A 376 -0.77 -3.76 -24.50
C ALA A 376 0.70 -3.40 -24.27
N VAL A 377 0.99 -2.49 -23.34
CA VAL A 377 2.37 -2.09 -23.03
C VAL A 377 3.17 -3.29 -22.51
N ALA A 378 2.62 -4.02 -21.55
CA ALA A 378 3.27 -5.21 -20.99
C ALA A 378 3.46 -6.29 -22.06
N TYR A 379 2.43 -6.55 -22.87
CA TYR A 379 2.50 -7.54 -23.94
C TYR A 379 3.58 -7.22 -24.97
N PHE A 380 3.58 -6.00 -25.53
CA PHE A 380 4.56 -5.65 -26.56
C PHE A 380 5.99 -5.62 -26.02
N PHE A 381 6.17 -5.23 -24.76
CA PHE A 381 7.43 -5.38 -24.03
C PHE A 381 7.86 -6.85 -23.94
N GLY A 382 7.00 -7.71 -23.40
CA GLY A 382 7.30 -9.13 -23.21
C GLY A 382 7.52 -9.88 -24.52
N ARG A 383 6.74 -9.59 -25.57
CA ARG A 383 6.90 -10.17 -26.91
C ARG A 383 8.25 -9.79 -27.52
N HIS A 384 8.67 -8.53 -27.39
CA HIS A 384 9.96 -8.09 -27.89
C HIS A 384 11.11 -8.78 -27.15
N LEU A 385 11.01 -8.92 -25.82
CA LEU A 385 11.98 -9.67 -25.03
C LEU A 385 12.03 -11.15 -25.41
N HIS A 386 10.89 -11.81 -25.49
CA HIS A 386 10.81 -13.22 -25.87
C HIS A 386 11.51 -13.48 -27.21
N LYS A 387 11.28 -12.62 -28.21
CA LYS A 387 11.95 -12.71 -29.51
C LYS A 387 13.46 -12.45 -29.42
N THR A 388 13.88 -11.42 -28.67
CA THR A 388 15.28 -10.99 -28.61
C THR A 388 16.15 -11.89 -27.74
N LEU A 389 15.53 -12.66 -26.86
CA LEU A 389 16.15 -13.63 -25.98
C LEU A 389 15.92 -15.07 -26.47
N ASP A 390 15.79 -15.25 -27.78
CA ASP A 390 15.79 -16.57 -28.44
C ASP A 390 14.76 -17.55 -27.86
N GLY A 391 13.54 -17.05 -27.59
CA GLY A 391 12.43 -17.88 -27.14
C GLY A 391 12.35 -18.09 -25.62
N VAL A 392 13.14 -17.37 -24.81
CA VAL A 392 13.04 -17.44 -23.34
C VAL A 392 11.61 -17.15 -22.86
N PRO A 393 11.03 -17.97 -21.96
CA PRO A 393 9.69 -17.72 -21.45
C PRO A 393 9.57 -16.39 -20.71
N ILE A 394 8.42 -15.72 -20.83
CA ILE A 394 8.17 -14.41 -20.20
C ILE A 394 6.87 -14.45 -19.39
N GLY A 395 6.95 -14.12 -18.10
CA GLY A 395 5.80 -13.91 -17.23
C GLY A 395 5.55 -12.42 -16.99
N LEU A 396 4.35 -11.95 -17.35
CA LEU A 396 3.97 -10.54 -17.19
C LEU A 396 2.91 -10.40 -16.09
N LEU A 397 3.29 -9.81 -14.96
CA LEU A 397 2.40 -9.57 -13.82
C LEU A 397 1.79 -8.18 -13.88
N MET A 398 0.55 -8.07 -14.35
CA MET A 398 -0.15 -6.79 -14.47
C MET A 398 -0.74 -6.33 -13.13
N THR A 399 -0.16 -5.26 -12.58
CA THR A 399 -0.59 -4.61 -11.34
C THR A 399 -0.88 -3.13 -11.59
N SER A 400 -1.95 -2.83 -12.34
CA SER A 400 -2.26 -1.47 -12.79
C SER A 400 -3.68 -1.05 -12.44
N TRP A 401 -3.88 0.24 -12.11
CA TRP A 401 -5.22 0.80 -11.88
C TRP A 401 -5.31 2.26 -12.35
N GLY A 402 -6.25 2.53 -13.26
CA GLY A 402 -6.49 3.86 -13.86
C GLY A 402 -6.76 4.99 -12.85
N GLY A 403 -6.21 6.18 -13.14
CA GLY A 403 -6.45 7.39 -12.33
C GLY A 403 -5.62 7.51 -11.05
N THR A 404 -4.74 6.55 -10.78
CA THR A 404 -4.04 6.47 -9.50
C THR A 404 -2.80 7.36 -9.45
N PRO A 405 -2.56 8.05 -8.31
CA PRO A 405 -1.34 8.78 -8.08
C PRO A 405 -0.24 7.88 -7.47
N VAL A 406 1.02 8.26 -7.63
CA VAL A 406 2.18 7.45 -7.18
C VAL A 406 2.18 7.15 -5.68
N GLU A 407 1.66 8.06 -4.85
CA GLU A 407 1.57 7.86 -3.40
C GLU A 407 0.66 6.67 -3.03
N ALA A 408 -0.31 6.29 -3.87
CA ALA A 408 -1.14 5.10 -3.62
C ALA A 408 -0.35 3.79 -3.75
N TRP A 409 0.72 3.81 -4.54
CA TRP A 409 1.61 2.68 -4.84
C TRP A 409 2.87 2.64 -3.97
N THR A 410 3.04 3.64 -3.10
CA THR A 410 4.14 3.72 -2.14
C THR A 410 3.63 3.33 -0.76
N SER A 411 4.36 2.51 -0.01
CA SER A 411 3.91 2.10 1.31
C SER A 411 3.72 3.29 2.26
N LYS A 412 2.76 3.19 3.19
CA LYS A 412 2.55 4.23 4.22
C LYS A 412 3.80 4.48 5.06
N ALA A 413 4.61 3.45 5.31
CA ALA A 413 5.86 3.58 6.06
C ALA A 413 6.89 4.44 5.30
N ALA A 414 7.03 4.28 3.98
CA ALA A 414 7.95 5.11 3.20
C ALA A 414 7.45 6.55 2.99
N LEU A 415 6.15 6.80 3.18
CA LEU A 415 5.55 8.13 3.14
C LEU A 415 5.45 8.77 4.53
N GLN A 416 5.95 8.12 5.59
CA GLN A 416 5.87 8.67 6.94
C GLN A 416 6.64 9.98 7.03
N GLY A 417 5.97 11.05 7.50
CA GLY A 417 6.54 12.40 7.57
C GLY A 417 6.55 13.16 6.24
N ASP A 418 6.05 12.55 5.16
CA ASP A 418 5.93 13.21 3.87
C ASP A 418 4.70 14.14 3.82
N PRO A 419 4.82 15.40 3.34
CA PRO A 419 3.68 16.32 3.20
C PRO A 419 2.50 15.77 2.40
N VAL A 420 2.69 14.72 1.57
CA VAL A 420 1.59 14.07 0.86
C VAL A 420 0.55 13.46 1.79
N ILE A 421 0.95 13.02 2.99
CA ILE A 421 0.05 12.47 4.02
C ILE A 421 -0.82 13.59 4.59
N ASP A 422 -0.21 14.69 5.03
CA ASP A 422 -0.92 15.86 5.56
C ASP A 422 -1.91 16.42 4.54
N ARG A 423 -1.49 16.51 3.28
CA ARG A 423 -2.35 16.92 2.17
C ARG A 423 -3.53 15.97 1.99
N TRP A 424 -3.31 14.66 2.07
CA TRP A 424 -4.40 13.68 1.97
C TRP A 424 -5.41 13.83 3.11
N ASP A 425 -4.94 14.01 4.34
CA ASP A 425 -5.79 14.23 5.51
C ASP A 425 -6.57 15.54 5.40
N TRP A 426 -5.93 16.62 4.95
CA TRP A 426 -6.60 17.89 4.65
C TRP A 426 -7.69 17.72 3.57
N MET A 427 -7.40 17.00 2.47
CA MET A 427 -8.39 16.75 1.42
C MET A 427 -9.58 15.95 1.95
N LYS A 428 -9.37 14.92 2.76
CA LYS A 428 -10.45 14.17 3.40
C LYS A 428 -11.32 15.09 4.28
N ALA A 429 -10.69 15.89 5.14
CA ALA A 429 -11.40 16.83 6.02
C ALA A 429 -12.21 17.87 5.23
N ARG A 430 -11.60 18.49 4.20
CA ARG A 430 -12.27 19.43 3.30
C ARG A 430 -13.45 18.79 2.58
N ASN A 431 -13.27 17.58 2.04
CA ASN A 431 -14.34 16.87 1.32
C ASN A 431 -15.51 16.52 2.24
N ALA A 432 -15.22 16.12 3.49
CA ALA A 432 -16.25 15.89 4.51
C ALA A 432 -17.02 17.17 4.84
N GLN A 433 -16.32 18.30 5.02
CA GLN A 433 -16.96 19.61 5.26
C GLN A 433 -17.82 20.06 4.07
N GLN A 434 -17.33 19.93 2.84
CA GLN A 434 -18.09 20.30 1.64
C GLN A 434 -19.33 19.41 1.46
N TRP A 435 -19.21 18.12 1.73
CA TRP A 435 -20.37 17.23 1.70
C TRP A 435 -21.39 17.59 2.77
N LYS A 436 -20.97 17.91 4.00
CA LYS A 436 -21.86 18.38 5.05
C LYS A 436 -22.64 19.61 4.59
N LYS A 437 -21.97 20.63 4.04
CA LYS A 437 -22.63 21.82 3.47
C LYS A 437 -23.65 21.48 2.38
N ARG A 438 -23.31 20.56 1.47
CA ARG A 438 -24.25 20.10 0.43
C ARG A 438 -25.44 19.35 1.02
N LEU A 439 -25.20 18.52 2.04
CA LEU A 439 -26.24 17.76 2.73
C LEU A 439 -27.19 18.70 3.45
N ASP A 440 -26.69 19.69 4.19
CA ASP A 440 -27.49 20.69 4.88
C ASP A 440 -28.38 21.48 3.90
N GLY A 441 -27.78 21.96 2.79
CA GLY A 441 -28.53 22.64 1.74
C GLY A 441 -29.52 21.74 1.00
N TRP A 442 -29.25 20.44 0.89
CA TRP A 442 -30.20 19.47 0.35
C TRP A 442 -31.36 19.21 1.32
N THR A 443 -31.10 19.10 2.62
CA THR A 443 -32.13 18.88 3.65
C THR A 443 -33.20 19.96 3.58
N GLU A 444 -32.79 21.23 3.44
CA GLU A 444 -33.73 22.34 3.30
C GLU A 444 -34.55 22.27 2.01
N LYS A 445 -33.91 21.97 0.86
CA LYS A 445 -34.61 21.81 -0.42
C LYS A 445 -35.58 20.62 -0.42
N ALA A 446 -35.20 19.51 0.24
CA ALA A 446 -36.06 18.34 0.39
C ALA A 446 -37.28 18.65 1.27
N ARG A 447 -37.09 19.43 2.34
CA ARG A 447 -38.18 19.93 3.20
C ARG A 447 -39.17 20.79 2.39
N VAL A 448 -38.69 21.75 1.61
CA VAL A 448 -39.53 22.61 0.74
C VAL A 448 -40.27 21.78 -0.33
N ALA A 449 -39.57 20.88 -1.02
CA ALA A 449 -40.19 20.01 -2.02
C ALA A 449 -41.32 19.16 -1.41
N SER A 450 -41.10 18.62 -0.20
CA SER A 450 -42.11 17.88 0.54
C SER A 450 -43.33 18.74 0.90
N SER A 451 -43.13 20.00 1.33
CA SER A 451 -44.25 20.91 1.62
C SER A 451 -45.04 21.33 0.37
N GLU A 452 -44.43 21.26 -0.81
CA GLU A 452 -45.07 21.58 -2.10
C GLU A 452 -45.63 20.33 -2.82
N GLY A 453 -45.59 19.15 -2.21
CA GLY A 453 -46.02 17.89 -2.85
C GLY A 453 -45.13 17.44 -4.02
N LYS A 454 -43.90 17.95 -4.12
CA LYS A 454 -42.94 17.63 -5.19
C LYS A 454 -41.92 16.56 -4.73
N PRO A 455 -41.36 15.77 -5.65
CA PRO A 455 -40.27 14.86 -5.34
C PRO A 455 -39.04 15.59 -4.81
N ALA A 456 -38.40 15.03 -3.78
CA ALA A 456 -37.15 15.58 -3.25
C ALA A 456 -36.03 15.55 -4.30
N PRO A 457 -35.15 16.56 -4.35
CA PRO A 457 -34.00 16.55 -5.25
C PRO A 457 -33.03 15.40 -4.89
N LYS A 458 -32.14 15.04 -5.81
CA LYS A 458 -31.16 13.97 -5.59
C LYS A 458 -30.26 14.27 -4.38
N LYS A 459 -30.25 13.36 -3.40
CA LYS A 459 -29.42 13.47 -2.20
C LYS A 459 -27.92 13.49 -2.54
N PRO A 460 -27.11 14.38 -1.94
CA PRO A 460 -25.67 14.39 -2.14
C PRO A 460 -25.03 13.08 -1.65
N GLY A 461 -24.29 12.41 -2.55
CA GLY A 461 -23.52 11.22 -2.19
C GLY A 461 -22.44 11.55 -1.16
N ARG A 462 -22.24 10.64 -0.20
CA ARG A 462 -21.12 10.72 0.76
C ARG A 462 -19.79 10.78 0.00
N PRO A 463 -18.79 11.58 0.42
CA PRO A 463 -17.46 11.52 -0.17
C PRO A 463 -16.95 10.09 -0.04
N GLN A 464 -16.25 9.60 -1.05
CA GLN A 464 -15.51 8.35 -0.90
C GLN A 464 -14.36 8.58 0.08
N LEU A 465 -14.61 8.27 1.36
CA LEU A 465 -13.62 8.33 2.43
C LEU A 465 -12.48 7.32 2.22
N ARG A 466 -12.79 6.24 1.49
CA ARG A 466 -11.89 5.19 1.04
C ARG A 466 -11.83 5.21 -0.48
N ASN A 467 -10.73 5.72 -1.03
CA ASN A 467 -10.49 5.80 -2.46
C ASN A 467 -9.17 5.06 -2.79
N HIS A 468 -9.07 4.48 -3.99
CA HIS A 468 -7.85 3.93 -4.58
C HIS A 468 -6.73 4.98 -4.77
N HIS A 469 -7.01 6.26 -4.54
CA HIS A 469 -6.01 7.34 -4.49
C HIS A 469 -5.33 7.50 -3.12
N GLU A 470 -5.81 6.80 -2.08
CA GLU A 470 -5.25 6.94 -0.73
C GLU A 470 -3.79 6.47 -0.70
N PRO A 471 -2.89 7.23 -0.05
CA PRO A 471 -1.50 6.83 0.17
C PRO A 471 -1.36 5.39 0.70
N GLY A 472 -0.60 4.57 0.00
CA GLY A 472 -0.33 3.16 0.31
C GLY A 472 -1.47 2.16 0.12
N ALA A 473 -2.68 2.60 -0.25
CA ALA A 473 -3.83 1.70 -0.35
C ALA A 473 -3.68 0.64 -1.46
N LEU A 474 -3.00 0.97 -2.56
CA LEU A 474 -2.73 0.03 -3.66
C LEU A 474 -1.45 -0.76 -3.43
N TYR A 475 -0.42 -0.13 -2.86
CA TYR A 475 0.76 -0.86 -2.38
C TYR A 475 0.34 -2.07 -1.54
N ASN A 476 -0.53 -1.84 -0.55
CA ASN A 476 -0.99 -2.85 0.40
C ASN A 476 -1.66 -4.07 -0.25
N ALA A 477 -2.44 -3.86 -1.31
CA ALA A 477 -3.24 -4.92 -1.93
C ALA A 477 -2.64 -5.48 -3.23
N MET A 478 -1.78 -4.74 -3.91
CA MET A 478 -1.33 -5.07 -5.27
C MET A 478 0.19 -5.31 -5.37
N ILE A 479 0.99 -4.81 -4.40
CA ILE A 479 2.46 -4.94 -4.42
C ILE A 479 2.97 -5.72 -3.21
N ALA A 480 2.50 -5.37 -2.01
CA ALA A 480 2.89 -6.05 -0.76
C ALA A 480 2.68 -7.57 -0.81
N PRO A 481 1.58 -8.12 -1.38
CA PRO A 481 1.39 -9.57 -1.45
C PRO A 481 2.35 -10.28 -2.40
N LEU A 482 3.03 -9.53 -3.27
CA LEU A 482 4.05 -10.09 -4.16
C LEU A 482 5.38 -10.24 -3.44
N VAL A 483 5.61 -9.62 -2.28
CA VAL A 483 6.85 -9.80 -1.53
C VAL A 483 6.82 -11.19 -0.86
N PRO A 484 7.83 -12.07 -1.05
CA PRO A 484 9.17 -11.84 -1.62
C PRO A 484 9.42 -12.48 -3.00
N LEU A 485 8.46 -12.45 -3.93
CA LEU A 485 8.60 -12.99 -5.30
C LEU A 485 9.95 -12.64 -5.93
N SER A 486 10.57 -13.64 -6.55
CA SER A 486 11.73 -13.43 -7.43
C SER A 486 11.25 -13.03 -8.82
N PHE A 487 11.78 -11.93 -9.34
CA PHE A 487 11.48 -11.40 -10.67
C PHE A 487 12.70 -10.68 -11.26
N ARG A 488 12.63 -10.31 -12.54
CA ARG A 488 13.72 -9.67 -13.29
C ARG A 488 13.76 -8.17 -13.08
N GLY A 489 12.61 -7.49 -13.24
CA GLY A 489 12.49 -6.05 -13.12
C GLY A 489 11.04 -5.58 -13.13
N ALA A 490 10.85 -4.26 -13.07
CA ALA A 490 9.53 -3.63 -13.15
C ALA A 490 9.45 -2.65 -14.32
N ILE A 491 8.30 -2.63 -14.99
CA ILE A 491 7.92 -1.58 -15.94
C ILE A 491 6.76 -0.75 -15.38
N TRP A 492 6.80 0.56 -15.61
CA TRP A 492 5.91 1.52 -14.98
C TRP A 492 5.36 2.54 -15.99
N TYR A 493 4.05 2.75 -15.99
CA TYR A 493 3.44 3.82 -16.79
C TYR A 493 2.40 4.58 -15.97
N GLN A 494 2.86 5.67 -15.38
CA GLN A 494 2.06 6.57 -14.55
C GLN A 494 2.70 7.95 -14.48
N GLY A 495 1.85 8.94 -14.26
CA GLY A 495 2.24 10.29 -13.90
C GLY A 495 1.08 11.27 -14.02
N GLU A 496 0.10 10.97 -14.89
CA GLU A 496 -0.97 11.87 -15.28
C GLU A 496 -1.77 12.39 -14.07
N SER A 497 -2.05 11.54 -13.09
CA SER A 497 -2.74 11.93 -11.84
C SER A 497 -1.90 12.81 -10.90
N ASN A 498 -0.60 12.90 -11.14
CA ASN A 498 0.35 13.76 -10.42
C ASN A 498 0.77 15.00 -11.23
N ALA A 499 0.39 15.15 -12.50
CA ALA A 499 0.88 16.21 -13.39
C ALA A 499 0.72 17.62 -12.81
N SER A 500 -0.44 17.92 -12.22
CA SER A 500 -0.70 19.22 -11.58
C SER A 500 0.16 19.50 -10.33
N ARG A 501 0.96 18.53 -9.87
CA ARG A 501 1.84 18.54 -8.70
C ARG A 501 3.22 17.95 -9.02
N ALA A 502 3.72 18.19 -10.24
CA ALA A 502 5.00 17.66 -10.72
C ALA A 502 6.18 17.91 -9.76
N TRP A 503 6.23 19.05 -9.08
CA TRP A 503 7.24 19.33 -8.05
C TRP A 503 7.26 18.29 -6.93
N GLN A 504 6.09 17.91 -6.38
CA GLN A 504 6.00 16.84 -5.37
C GLN A 504 6.42 15.48 -5.95
N TYR A 505 6.13 15.24 -7.24
CA TYR A 505 6.45 13.99 -7.92
C TYR A 505 7.96 13.70 -7.96
N ARG A 506 8.80 14.75 -8.06
CA ARG A 506 10.27 14.63 -8.01
C ARG A 506 10.78 13.92 -6.76
N ARG A 507 10.02 13.97 -5.67
CA ARG A 507 10.32 13.25 -4.43
C ARG A 507 9.59 11.92 -4.36
N LEU A 508 8.29 11.92 -4.65
CA LEU A 508 7.44 10.74 -4.46
C LEU A 508 7.80 9.56 -5.37
N PHE A 509 8.11 9.81 -6.63
CA PHE A 509 8.40 8.73 -7.57
C PHE A 509 9.70 7.97 -7.26
N PRO A 510 10.87 8.63 -7.06
CA PRO A 510 12.05 7.92 -6.60
C PRO A 510 11.89 7.30 -5.21
N ALA A 511 11.08 7.89 -4.32
CA ALA A 511 10.76 7.28 -3.02
C ALA A 511 10.01 5.95 -3.18
N MET A 512 9.03 5.87 -4.11
CA MET A 512 8.33 4.62 -4.42
C MET A 512 9.29 3.53 -4.91
N ILE A 513 10.21 3.86 -5.82
CA ILE A 513 11.17 2.90 -6.37
C ILE A 513 12.08 2.35 -5.24
N ARG A 514 12.60 3.23 -4.39
CA ARG A 514 13.42 2.83 -3.23
C ARG A 514 12.63 1.98 -2.22
N ASP A 515 11.37 2.33 -1.96
CA ASP A 515 10.47 1.59 -1.08
C ASP A 515 10.28 0.15 -1.59
N TRP A 516 9.97 -0.01 -2.88
CA TRP A 516 9.81 -1.34 -3.47
C TRP A 516 11.11 -2.14 -3.42
N ARG A 517 12.25 -1.57 -3.82
CA ARG A 517 13.56 -2.24 -3.75
C ARG A 517 13.91 -2.67 -2.33
N THR A 518 13.65 -1.82 -1.34
CA THR A 518 13.84 -2.14 0.09
C THR A 518 12.99 -3.33 0.50
N ARG A 519 11.70 -3.36 0.12
CA ARG A 519 10.75 -4.39 0.53
C ARG A 519 10.98 -5.74 -0.15
N PHE A 520 11.38 -5.73 -1.41
CA PHE A 520 11.80 -6.94 -2.13
C PHE A 520 13.23 -7.37 -1.80
N GLY A 521 13.99 -6.56 -1.06
CA GLY A 521 15.33 -6.88 -0.59
C GLY A 521 16.40 -6.91 -1.68
N HIS A 522 16.19 -6.27 -2.83
CA HIS A 522 17.19 -6.20 -3.89
C HIS A 522 16.98 -5.01 -4.84
N ASP A 523 18.07 -4.55 -5.46
CA ASP A 523 18.09 -3.43 -6.41
C ASP A 523 17.80 -3.91 -7.84
N PHE A 524 16.52 -4.08 -8.18
CA PHE A 524 16.10 -4.52 -9.52
C PHE A 524 15.98 -3.36 -10.54
N PRO A 525 16.18 -3.66 -11.84
CA PRO A 525 15.88 -2.74 -12.94
C PRO A 525 14.45 -2.19 -12.90
N PHE A 526 14.31 -0.87 -12.98
CA PHE A 526 13.02 -0.19 -12.96
C PHE A 526 12.90 0.75 -14.16
N TYR A 527 12.02 0.43 -15.11
CA TYR A 527 11.84 1.18 -16.35
C TYR A 527 10.48 1.87 -16.38
N TRP A 528 10.41 3.10 -16.85
CA TRP A 528 9.14 3.80 -16.99
C TRP A 528 8.97 4.48 -18.34
N VAL A 529 7.71 4.80 -18.64
CA VAL A 529 7.35 5.59 -19.80
C VAL A 529 7.20 7.05 -19.39
N GLN A 530 7.96 7.95 -20.01
CA GLN A 530 7.76 9.38 -19.87
C GLN A 530 6.41 9.76 -20.49
N LEU A 531 5.65 10.67 -19.89
CA LEU A 531 4.31 10.99 -20.39
C LEU A 531 4.32 11.46 -21.84
N ALA A 532 3.37 10.95 -22.62
CA ALA A 532 3.18 11.32 -24.01
C ALA A 532 2.60 12.73 -24.16
N ASN A 533 2.57 13.26 -25.38
CA ASN A 533 1.87 14.51 -25.71
C ASN A 533 0.37 14.45 -25.43
N PHE A 534 -0.18 15.53 -24.87
CA PHE A 534 -1.60 15.65 -24.55
C PHE A 534 -2.06 17.12 -24.58
N LYS A 535 -3.34 17.37 -24.89
CA LYS A 535 -3.98 18.68 -25.08
C LYS A 535 -3.58 19.40 -26.39
N LYS A 536 -4.21 20.56 -26.64
CA LYS A 536 -3.96 21.40 -27.82
C LYS A 536 -2.49 21.87 -27.86
N ILE A 537 -1.95 21.99 -29.06
CA ILE A 537 -0.62 22.59 -29.29
C ILE A 537 -0.63 24.05 -28.84
N GLN A 538 0.41 24.45 -28.13
CA GLN A 538 0.62 25.84 -27.70
C GLN A 538 1.34 26.63 -28.79
N LYS A 539 0.77 27.78 -29.18
CA LYS A 539 1.37 28.67 -30.21
C LYS A 539 2.57 29.47 -29.72
N GLN A 540 2.70 29.64 -28.41
CA GLN A 540 3.79 30.40 -27.76
C GLN A 540 4.46 29.51 -26.71
N PRO A 541 5.74 29.75 -26.38
CA PRO A 541 6.38 29.08 -25.25
C PRO A 541 5.66 29.50 -23.96
N VAL A 542 5.12 28.53 -23.24
CA VAL A 542 4.36 28.77 -22.00
C VAL A 542 4.84 27.85 -20.89
N PRO A 543 4.63 28.22 -19.63
CA PRO A 543 4.77 27.28 -18.53
C PRO A 543 3.81 26.09 -18.69
N SER A 544 4.23 24.90 -18.23
CA SER A 544 3.47 23.65 -18.41
C SER A 544 3.74 22.72 -17.23
N ASP A 545 2.67 22.33 -16.52
CA ASP A 545 2.75 21.35 -15.43
C ASP A 545 3.01 19.94 -15.97
N TRP A 546 2.57 19.65 -17.19
CA TRP A 546 2.84 18.41 -17.89
C TRP A 546 4.32 18.27 -18.28
N ALA A 547 4.95 19.34 -18.78
CA ALA A 547 6.39 19.37 -19.05
C ALA A 547 7.22 19.26 -17.77
N GLU A 548 6.79 19.91 -16.68
CA GLU A 548 7.44 19.74 -15.37
C GLU A 548 7.35 18.30 -14.85
N LEU A 549 6.25 17.59 -15.14
CA LEU A 549 6.13 16.19 -14.76
C LEU A 549 7.06 15.29 -15.59
N ARG A 550 7.17 15.52 -16.90
CA ARG A 550 8.15 14.82 -17.75
C ARG A 550 9.57 15.05 -17.26
N GLU A 551 9.90 16.28 -16.89
CA GLU A 551 11.19 16.59 -16.26
C GLU A 551 11.36 15.82 -14.94
N ALA A 552 10.33 15.77 -14.08
CA ALA A 552 10.40 15.00 -12.84
C ALA A 552 10.63 13.49 -13.08
N GLN A 553 10.07 12.93 -14.17
CA GLN A 553 10.35 11.57 -14.62
C GLN A 553 11.81 11.43 -15.06
N SER A 554 12.33 12.33 -15.91
CA SER A 554 13.75 12.29 -16.31
C SER A 554 14.72 12.48 -15.15
N MET A 555 14.40 13.35 -14.18
CA MET A 555 15.22 13.52 -12.97
C MET A 555 15.32 12.23 -12.13
N THR A 556 14.33 11.34 -12.26
CA THR A 556 14.34 10.04 -11.55
C THR A 556 15.43 9.09 -12.10
N LEU A 557 15.98 9.36 -13.30
CA LEU A 557 17.15 8.64 -13.85
C LEU A 557 18.41 8.79 -12.98
N SER A 558 18.41 9.70 -12.01
CA SER A 558 19.47 9.77 -10.99
C SER A 558 19.55 8.52 -10.09
N LEU A 559 18.52 7.67 -10.08
CA LEU A 559 18.57 6.37 -9.43
C LEU A 559 19.31 5.33 -10.29
N PRO A 560 20.18 4.50 -9.69
CA PRO A 560 20.84 3.42 -10.44
C PRO A 560 19.83 2.38 -10.91
N ASN A 561 20.21 1.60 -11.93
CA ASN A 561 19.39 0.53 -12.50
C ASN A 561 18.01 1.02 -12.96
N THR A 562 17.97 2.19 -13.60
CA THR A 562 16.74 2.79 -14.13
C THR A 562 16.84 3.14 -15.61
N GLY A 563 15.69 3.40 -16.22
CA GLY A 563 15.60 3.77 -17.62
C GLY A 563 14.25 4.38 -17.96
N GLU A 564 14.26 5.32 -18.89
CA GLU A 564 13.08 6.07 -19.32
C GLU A 564 12.85 5.86 -20.81
N ALA A 565 11.68 5.33 -21.15
CA ALA A 565 11.15 5.29 -22.50
C ALA A 565 10.41 6.60 -22.78
N CYS A 566 11.03 7.52 -23.51
CA CYS A 566 10.36 8.75 -23.93
C CYS A 566 9.18 8.44 -24.87
N ALA A 567 8.03 9.07 -24.68
CA ALA A 567 6.83 8.89 -25.52
C ALA A 567 6.31 10.20 -26.13
N ILE A 568 7.16 11.24 -26.20
CA ILE A 568 6.80 12.59 -26.63
C ILE A 568 6.16 12.61 -28.04
N ASP A 569 6.63 11.75 -28.93
CA ASP A 569 6.20 11.61 -30.33
C ASP A 569 5.00 10.66 -30.54
N ILE A 570 4.50 10.03 -29.47
CA ILE A 570 3.44 9.01 -29.54
C ILE A 570 2.06 9.59 -29.17
N GLY A 571 2.03 10.71 -28.45
CA GLY A 571 0.82 11.32 -27.91
C GLY A 571 -0.12 11.93 -28.95
N ALA A 572 -1.33 12.29 -28.51
CA ALA A 572 -2.34 12.94 -29.34
C ALA A 572 -3.02 14.09 -28.57
N ALA A 573 -3.43 15.14 -29.29
CA ALA A 573 -3.96 16.34 -28.65
C ALA A 573 -5.25 16.10 -27.85
N ASN A 574 -6.13 15.22 -28.34
CA ASN A 574 -7.46 15.01 -27.77
C ASN A 574 -7.57 13.67 -27.02
N ASP A 575 -6.47 12.92 -26.88
CA ASP A 575 -6.48 11.59 -26.27
C ASP A 575 -5.26 11.43 -25.36
N ILE A 576 -5.52 11.29 -24.06
CA ILE A 576 -4.49 11.05 -23.04
C ILE A 576 -3.96 9.61 -23.10
N HIS A 577 -4.62 8.73 -23.85
CA HIS A 577 -4.29 7.32 -24.01
C HIS A 577 -3.83 7.03 -25.45
N PRO A 578 -2.58 7.34 -25.82
CA PRO A 578 -2.13 7.11 -27.18
C PRO A 578 -2.18 5.62 -27.54
N ARG A 579 -2.67 5.32 -28.75
CA ARG A 579 -2.96 3.95 -29.19
C ARG A 579 -1.73 3.16 -29.66
N ASN A 580 -0.62 3.84 -29.97
CA ASN A 580 0.64 3.18 -30.35
C ASN A 580 1.37 2.61 -29.12
N LYS A 581 0.79 1.56 -28.53
CA LYS A 581 1.40 0.85 -27.40
C LYS A 581 2.53 -0.07 -27.82
N GLN A 582 2.58 -0.45 -29.10
CA GLN A 582 3.66 -1.21 -29.71
C GLN A 582 5.00 -0.54 -29.49
N GLU A 583 5.09 0.74 -29.88
CA GLU A 583 6.33 1.49 -29.78
C GLU A 583 6.72 1.77 -28.32
N VAL A 584 5.73 2.02 -27.45
CA VAL A 584 5.96 2.18 -26.00
C VAL A 584 6.58 0.90 -25.41
N GLY A 585 5.97 -0.26 -25.67
CA GLY A 585 6.48 -1.55 -25.19
C GLY A 585 7.86 -1.88 -25.76
N ARG A 586 8.09 -1.59 -27.06
CA ARG A 586 9.39 -1.77 -27.71
C ARG A 586 10.48 -0.93 -27.06
N ARG A 587 10.23 0.36 -26.79
CA ARG A 587 11.21 1.26 -26.14
C ARG A 587 11.59 0.79 -24.73
N LEU A 588 10.62 0.32 -23.95
CA LEU A 588 10.90 -0.32 -22.66
C LEU A 588 11.76 -1.59 -22.83
N ALA A 589 11.49 -2.40 -23.85
CA ALA A 589 12.23 -3.63 -24.10
C ALA A 589 13.68 -3.35 -24.55
N LEU A 590 13.91 -2.29 -25.33
CA LEU A 590 15.27 -1.86 -25.69
C LEU A 590 16.11 -1.53 -24.46
N LEU A 591 15.53 -0.87 -23.44
CA LEU A 591 16.21 -0.60 -22.17
C LEU A 591 16.66 -1.90 -21.49
N ALA A 592 15.76 -2.88 -21.39
CA ALA A 592 16.07 -4.19 -20.83
C ALA A 592 17.13 -4.94 -21.65
N CYS A 593 17.03 -4.93 -22.98
CA CYS A 593 18.00 -5.54 -23.89
C CYS A 593 19.41 -4.96 -23.69
N LYS A 594 19.55 -3.63 -23.64
CA LYS A 594 20.84 -2.95 -23.43
C LYS A 594 21.39 -3.18 -22.02
N GLN A 595 20.59 -2.89 -20.99
CA GLN A 595 21.10 -2.80 -19.62
C GLN A 595 21.16 -4.14 -18.86
N ILE A 596 20.29 -5.10 -19.19
CA ILE A 596 20.22 -6.40 -18.48
C ILE A 596 20.91 -7.48 -19.29
N HIS A 597 20.68 -7.48 -20.61
CA HIS A 597 21.08 -8.58 -21.49
C HIS A 597 22.32 -8.27 -22.32
N GLY A 598 22.91 -7.08 -22.16
CA GLY A 598 24.13 -6.67 -22.85
C GLY A 598 24.01 -6.68 -24.38
N LYS A 599 22.80 -6.57 -24.92
CA LYS A 599 22.56 -6.55 -26.37
C LYS A 599 23.02 -5.20 -26.92
N ASP A 600 23.70 -5.24 -28.06
CA ASP A 600 24.12 -4.05 -28.78
C ASP A 600 22.92 -3.42 -29.50
N VAL A 601 22.20 -2.56 -28.77
CA VAL A 601 21.02 -1.83 -29.27
C VAL A 601 21.01 -0.40 -28.74
N VAL A 602 20.49 0.53 -29.55
CA VAL A 602 20.23 1.90 -29.10
C VAL A 602 18.92 1.92 -28.32
N ALA A 603 18.99 2.31 -27.04
CA ALA A 603 17.85 2.25 -26.11
C ALA A 603 17.36 3.62 -25.62
N HIS A 604 18.11 4.68 -25.89
CA HIS A 604 17.79 6.05 -25.48
C HIS A 604 17.82 6.97 -26.71
N GLY A 605 17.00 8.03 -26.67
CA GLY A 605 17.16 9.15 -27.59
C GLY A 605 18.25 10.13 -27.11
N PRO A 606 18.52 11.22 -27.86
CA PRO A 606 19.53 12.20 -27.51
C PRO A 606 19.27 12.84 -26.14
N LEU A 607 20.26 12.82 -25.24
CA LEU A 607 20.15 13.41 -23.90
C LEU A 607 21.04 14.66 -23.81
N ALA A 608 20.46 15.80 -23.43
CA ALA A 608 21.23 17.03 -23.25
C ALA A 608 22.20 16.89 -22.06
N GLN A 609 23.49 17.13 -22.31
CA GLN A 609 24.56 16.96 -21.32
C GLN A 609 25.12 18.31 -20.83
N ALA A 610 25.33 19.25 -21.75
CA ALA A 610 25.94 20.53 -21.43
C ALA A 610 25.40 21.65 -22.31
N THR A 611 25.40 22.88 -21.78
CA THR A 611 25.02 24.09 -22.52
C THR A 611 26.09 25.16 -22.33
N LYS A 612 26.52 25.79 -23.43
CA LYS A 612 27.40 26.97 -23.42
C LYS A 612 26.67 28.14 -24.05
N PHE A 613 26.59 29.25 -23.34
CA PHE A 613 26.01 30.51 -23.84
C PHE A 613 27.13 31.43 -24.32
N GLY A 614 26.89 32.14 -25.42
CA GLY A 614 27.83 33.11 -25.97
C GLY A 614 27.43 33.59 -27.36
N ALA A 615 27.87 34.80 -27.73
CA ALA A 615 27.60 35.41 -29.03
C ALA A 615 26.11 35.38 -29.45
N GLY A 616 25.21 35.60 -28.49
CA GLY A 616 23.75 35.58 -28.71
C GLY A 616 23.14 34.21 -29.00
N LYS A 617 23.86 33.12 -28.71
CA LYS A 617 23.42 31.74 -28.95
C LYS A 617 23.65 30.85 -27.74
N ALA A 618 22.99 29.70 -27.75
CA ALA A 618 23.25 28.59 -26.85
C ALA A 618 23.70 27.37 -27.66
N ARG A 619 24.86 26.80 -27.34
CA ARG A 619 25.34 25.55 -27.91
C ARG A 619 25.13 24.41 -26.91
N LEU A 620 24.25 23.48 -27.26
CA LEU A 620 23.91 22.30 -26.48
C LEU A 620 24.74 21.11 -26.98
N THR A 621 25.28 20.31 -26.07
CA THR A 621 25.95 19.03 -26.38
C THR A 621 25.07 17.88 -25.90
N PHE A 622 24.92 16.85 -26.73
CA PHE A 622 24.08 15.69 -26.45
C PHE A 622 24.90 14.41 -26.35
N THR A 623 24.51 13.51 -25.45
CA THR A 623 24.87 12.09 -25.48
C THR A 623 23.78 11.29 -26.22
N GLU A 624 24.07 10.03 -26.58
CA GLU A 624 23.14 9.18 -27.37
C GLU A 624 22.72 9.86 -28.69
N ALA A 625 23.66 10.63 -29.26
CA ALA A 625 23.47 11.57 -30.37
C ALA A 625 24.06 11.08 -31.70
N GLU A 626 24.41 9.81 -31.80
CA GLU A 626 24.81 9.22 -33.08
C GLU A 626 23.65 9.36 -34.08
N GLY A 627 23.93 9.93 -35.26
CA GLY A 627 22.91 10.23 -36.26
C GLY A 627 21.86 11.26 -35.83
N LEU A 628 22.21 12.20 -34.92
CA LEU A 628 21.33 13.28 -34.47
C LEU A 628 20.71 14.03 -35.66
N ARG A 629 19.38 14.08 -35.73
CA ARG A 629 18.64 14.70 -36.83
C ARG A 629 17.25 15.18 -36.43
N ALA A 630 16.63 15.96 -37.31
CA ALA A 630 15.18 16.18 -37.29
C ALA A 630 14.48 14.94 -37.86
N ARG A 631 13.42 14.48 -37.20
CA ARG A 631 12.68 13.26 -37.58
C ARG A 631 12.12 13.30 -39.00
N ASP A 632 11.66 14.47 -39.42
CA ASP A 632 11.05 14.77 -40.71
C ASP A 632 12.05 15.29 -41.74
N ASP A 633 13.35 15.21 -41.43
CA ASP A 633 14.47 15.73 -42.25
C ASP A 633 14.35 17.23 -42.58
N GLY A 634 13.49 17.95 -41.85
CA GLY A 634 13.26 19.38 -41.96
C GLY A 634 14.06 20.22 -40.94
N ALA A 635 13.58 21.44 -40.69
CA ALA A 635 14.17 22.30 -39.67
C ALA A 635 13.94 21.72 -38.26
N VAL A 636 14.93 21.86 -37.39
CA VAL A 636 14.81 21.43 -35.99
C VAL A 636 13.85 22.37 -35.25
N THR A 637 12.85 21.79 -34.61
CA THR A 637 11.79 22.51 -33.88
C THR A 637 11.72 22.08 -32.42
N GLY A 638 11.00 22.87 -31.61
CA GLY A 638 10.73 22.55 -30.21
C GLY A 638 11.64 23.26 -29.19
N PHE A 639 12.57 24.10 -29.64
CA PHE A 639 13.42 24.92 -28.77
C PHE A 639 12.79 26.27 -28.45
N ALA A 640 12.83 26.65 -27.18
CA ALA A 640 12.59 28.00 -26.70
C ALA A 640 13.83 28.52 -25.95
N ILE A 641 14.11 29.82 -26.07
CA ILE A 641 15.28 30.48 -25.48
C ILE A 641 14.83 31.74 -24.73
N ALA A 642 15.50 32.06 -23.63
CA ALA A 642 15.20 33.23 -22.79
C ALA A 642 16.48 33.94 -22.33
N GLY A 643 16.37 35.25 -22.16
CA GLY A 643 17.39 36.08 -21.50
C GLY A 643 17.15 36.18 -19.98
N ALA A 644 17.92 37.05 -19.33
CA ALA A 644 17.82 37.27 -17.87
C ALA A 644 16.43 37.78 -17.41
N ASP A 645 15.65 38.37 -18.34
CA ASP A 645 14.28 38.82 -18.13
C ASP A 645 13.25 37.69 -18.02
N LYS A 646 13.67 36.43 -18.27
CA LYS A 646 12.86 35.21 -18.21
C LYS A 646 11.70 35.18 -19.20
N LYS A 647 11.75 35.99 -20.26
CA LYS A 647 10.77 35.94 -21.36
C LYS A 647 11.20 34.91 -22.39
N TRP A 648 10.32 33.95 -22.65
CA TRP A 648 10.59 32.83 -23.56
C TRP A 648 10.19 33.16 -24.98
N HIS A 649 11.11 32.94 -25.92
CA HIS A 649 10.89 33.08 -27.35
C HIS A 649 11.14 31.74 -28.04
N TRP A 650 10.35 31.41 -29.08
CA TRP A 650 10.71 30.30 -29.96
C TRP A 650 12.08 30.57 -30.59
N ALA A 651 12.86 29.50 -30.72
CA ALA A 651 14.23 29.57 -31.19
C ALA A 651 14.41 28.80 -32.48
N LYS A 652 15.30 29.34 -33.34
CA LYS A 652 15.89 28.61 -34.45
C LYS A 652 16.95 27.66 -33.90
N ALA A 653 17.13 26.51 -34.56
CA ALA A 653 18.11 25.52 -34.16
C ALA A 653 18.83 24.91 -35.36
N ARG A 654 20.12 24.62 -35.20
CA ARG A 654 20.96 23.94 -36.20
C ARG A 654 21.76 22.82 -35.54
N ILE A 655 21.74 21.64 -36.15
CA ILE A 655 22.55 20.49 -35.74
C ILE A 655 23.94 20.61 -36.36
N ASP A 656 24.95 20.25 -35.56
CA ASP A 656 26.34 20.09 -35.96
C ASP A 656 26.97 18.95 -35.14
N GLY A 657 27.08 17.77 -35.76
CA GLY A 657 27.47 16.53 -35.09
C GLY A 657 26.58 16.20 -33.89
N ALA A 658 27.18 16.02 -32.72
CA ALA A 658 26.49 15.79 -31.45
C ALA A 658 25.98 17.08 -30.76
N THR A 659 26.04 18.23 -31.44
CA THR A 659 25.65 19.52 -30.86
C THR A 659 24.47 20.15 -31.58
N VAL A 660 23.68 20.93 -30.83
CA VAL A 660 22.62 21.78 -31.38
C VAL A 660 22.88 23.21 -30.97
N THR A 661 23.01 24.11 -31.94
CA THR A 661 23.11 25.54 -31.71
C THR A 661 21.72 26.16 -31.82
N VAL A 662 21.30 26.90 -30.79
CA VAL A 662 19.97 27.46 -30.61
C VAL A 662 20.05 28.98 -30.44
N TRP A 663 19.20 29.74 -31.12
CA TRP A 663 19.17 31.20 -31.05
C TRP A 663 17.81 31.80 -31.39
N SER A 664 17.57 33.05 -30.99
CA SER A 664 16.39 33.83 -31.40
C SER A 664 16.79 35.27 -31.65
N ASP A 665 16.30 35.87 -32.74
CA ASP A 665 16.66 37.25 -33.11
C ASP A 665 16.19 38.27 -32.03
N SER A 666 15.17 37.88 -31.25
CA SER A 666 14.59 38.62 -30.13
C SER A 666 15.36 38.49 -28.81
N VAL A 667 16.34 37.57 -28.70
CA VAL A 667 17.08 37.31 -27.45
C VAL A 667 18.58 37.52 -27.69
N LYS A 668 19.09 38.69 -27.32
CA LYS A 668 20.50 39.06 -27.54
C LYS A 668 21.47 38.39 -26.56
N ASP A 669 21.07 38.26 -25.30
CA ASP A 669 21.87 37.69 -24.22
C ASP A 669 21.16 36.47 -23.60
N PRO A 670 21.17 35.31 -24.27
CA PRO A 670 20.48 34.13 -23.78
C PRO A 670 21.16 33.55 -22.54
N VAL A 671 20.36 33.12 -21.56
CA VAL A 671 20.81 32.47 -20.33
C VAL A 671 20.11 31.14 -20.06
N ALA A 672 19.07 30.81 -20.83
CA ALA A 672 18.27 29.61 -20.64
C ALA A 672 17.70 29.07 -21.94
N VAL A 673 17.65 27.74 -22.07
CA VAL A 673 17.01 27.00 -23.17
C VAL A 673 16.05 25.95 -22.60
N ARG A 674 14.96 25.73 -23.33
CA ARG A 674 13.99 24.65 -23.12
C ARG A 674 13.78 23.90 -24.43
N TYR A 675 13.64 22.58 -24.35
CA TYR A 675 13.28 21.73 -25.48
C TYR A 675 12.02 20.92 -25.14
N GLY A 676 11.06 20.85 -26.06
CA GLY A 676 9.83 20.06 -25.89
C GLY A 676 8.96 20.51 -24.70
N TRP A 677 9.07 21.78 -24.28
CA TRP A 677 8.47 22.28 -23.05
C TRP A 677 7.04 22.80 -23.26
N ALA A 678 6.09 21.88 -23.38
CA ALA A 678 4.66 22.18 -23.41
C ALA A 678 3.84 20.91 -23.09
N ASP A 679 2.52 21.03 -22.97
CA ASP A 679 1.64 19.85 -22.82
C ASP A 679 1.67 18.99 -24.11
N ASN A 680 1.62 19.65 -25.27
CA ASN A 680 1.73 19.06 -26.60
C ASN A 680 2.67 19.90 -27.49
N PRO A 681 4.00 19.76 -27.31
CA PRO A 681 4.99 20.50 -28.09
C PRO A 681 5.08 19.99 -29.53
N VAL A 682 5.36 20.91 -30.46
CA VAL A 682 5.88 20.57 -31.79
C VAL A 682 7.40 20.47 -31.67
N CYS A 683 7.93 19.24 -31.66
CA CYS A 683 9.36 18.96 -31.52
C CYS A 683 9.75 17.69 -32.30
N ASN A 684 10.94 17.67 -32.88
CA ASN A 684 11.33 16.63 -33.84
C ASN A 684 12.77 16.10 -33.67
N LEU A 685 13.50 16.43 -32.61
CA LEU A 685 14.88 15.96 -32.42
C LEU A 685 14.92 14.46 -32.07
N VAL A 686 15.64 13.68 -32.87
CA VAL A 686 15.84 12.23 -32.72
C VAL A 686 17.31 11.87 -32.98
N ASN A 687 17.74 10.69 -32.53
CA ASN A 687 19.01 10.10 -32.98
C ASN A 687 18.82 9.26 -34.26
N GLY A 688 19.91 8.64 -34.74
CA GLY A 688 19.93 7.81 -35.94
C GLY A 688 19.00 6.60 -35.85
N ALA A 689 18.77 6.09 -34.64
CA ALA A 689 17.81 5.01 -34.37
C ALA A 689 16.34 5.48 -34.34
N GLY A 690 16.08 6.78 -34.54
CA GLY A 690 14.74 7.38 -34.53
C GLY A 690 14.14 7.57 -33.14
N LEU A 691 14.91 7.41 -32.07
CA LEU A 691 14.44 7.63 -30.70
C LEU A 691 14.42 9.13 -30.35
N PRO A 692 13.31 9.66 -29.80
CA PRO A 692 13.19 11.09 -29.51
C PRO A 692 14.03 11.55 -28.33
N ALA A 693 14.53 12.78 -28.41
CA ALA A 693 15.06 13.47 -27.26
C ALA A 693 13.93 13.74 -26.23
N PRO A 694 14.10 13.42 -24.94
CA PRO A 694 13.15 13.82 -23.91
C PRO A 694 13.15 15.34 -23.71
N PRO A 695 12.03 15.95 -23.27
CA PRO A 695 12.01 17.36 -22.89
C PRO A 695 12.99 17.68 -21.78
N PHE A 696 13.61 18.85 -21.86
CA PHE A 696 14.53 19.34 -20.84
C PHE A 696 14.52 20.86 -20.75
N ARG A 697 15.18 21.38 -19.72
CA ARG A 697 15.49 22.80 -19.56
C ARG A 697 16.89 22.97 -18.99
N THR A 698 17.49 24.13 -19.23
CA THR A 698 18.82 24.48 -18.70
C THR A 698 18.74 25.47 -17.52
N ASP A 699 17.55 26.00 -17.22
CA ASP A 699 17.30 26.88 -16.09
C ASP A 699 16.94 26.10 -14.82
N ASN A 700 17.18 26.73 -13.66
CA ASN A 700 16.71 26.25 -12.36
C ASN A 700 15.53 27.09 -11.81
N TRP A 701 14.84 27.86 -12.66
CA TRP A 701 13.81 28.78 -12.21
C TRP A 701 12.60 28.02 -11.64
N PRO A 702 11.82 28.62 -10.72
CA PRO A 702 10.62 27.97 -10.20
C PRO A 702 9.61 27.63 -11.31
N GLY A 703 9.03 26.44 -11.24
CA GLY A 703 7.95 26.00 -12.11
C GLY A 703 6.57 26.45 -11.62
N VAL A 704 5.52 26.19 -12.40
CA VAL A 704 4.11 26.43 -12.02
C VAL A 704 3.63 25.48 -10.94
N THR A 705 4.28 24.33 -10.73
CA THR A 705 3.89 23.38 -9.69
C THR A 705 4.63 23.57 -8.37
N THR A 706 5.68 24.41 -8.31
CA THR A 706 6.50 24.61 -7.09
C THR A 706 5.68 25.12 -5.89
N ARG A 707 4.68 25.99 -6.11
CA ARG A 707 3.83 26.52 -5.02
C ARG A 707 2.75 25.55 -4.53
N LYS A 708 2.57 24.41 -5.19
CA LYS A 708 1.55 23.40 -4.88
C LYS A 708 2.08 22.31 -3.94
N GLU A 709 3.12 22.62 -3.18
CA GLU A 709 3.77 21.70 -2.24
C GLU A 709 2.91 21.43 -0.99
N ARG A 710 2.02 22.36 -0.62
CA ARG A 710 1.10 22.26 0.53
C ARG A 710 -0.26 21.68 0.15
#